data_AF-A0A6J1HI90-F1
#
_entry.id   AF-A0A6J1HI90-F1
#
_cell.length_a   1.000
_cell.length_b   1.000
_cell.length_c   1.000
_cell.angle_alpha   90.00
_cell.angle_beta   90.00
_cell.angle_gamma   90.00
#
_symmetry.space_group_name_H-M   'P 1'
#
loop_
_entity.id
_entity.type
_entity.pdbx_description
1 polymer ?
#
loop_
_entity_poly.entity_id
_entity_poly.type
_entity_poly.pdbx_seq_one_letter_code
_entity_poly.pdbx_strand_id
1 'polypeptide(L)'
;MSLLRRRKAVEKDTNIQKDGDDDKKEKVSGQVKEVKAKKRWSCVDSCCWFVGCVCTTWWLLLFLYNAMPASLPQYVTEAITGPLPDPPGVKLKKEGLKVNHPVVFVPGIVTGGLELWEGHECAEGLFRKRLWGGTFGEVYKRPSCWVEHMSLDNETGLDPPGVRVRPVSGLVAADYFAPGYFVWAVLIANLARIGYEEKTMYMAAYDWRISYQNTEVRDQTLSRIKSNIELMVATNGGKKAVIIPHSMGVLYFLHFMKWVEAPAPMGGGGGPDWCAKHIKAVINIGGPFLGVPKAVAGLFSAEAKDIAVARAIAPVFLDNDLFRIQTLQHVMKMTRTWDSTMSMIPKGGDVIWGALDWSPEDGHVPSRRRLKNNDTRNGGYDGDGDTVPSSKKVHYGRIISFGKDIAEADSSEIERIEFLDAIKGHNIANATCKDVWTEYHDMGIEGIRAISDYKVYTAGSIIDLLHYVAPHTMERGSAHFSYGIADNLDDPKYNQYKYWSNPLETRLPNAPDMEIFSLYGVGIPTERAYVYKLSPAAECYIPFQIDTAANDGEEDGCLKDGVYTVDGDETVPVLSAGYMCAKGWRGKTRFNPSGIRTYVREYNHSPPSNLLEGRGTQSGAHVDIMGNFALIEDIIRIAAGAQGEDLGGDRVYSDIFKWSEKIKLPL
;
A
#
# COMPACT_ATOMS: atom_id res chain seq x y z
N MET A 1 28.46 17.26 -60.89
CA MET A 1 28.58 16.03 -61.71
C MET A 1 28.16 14.86 -60.82
N SER A 2 27.21 13.98 -61.18
CA SER A 2 27.17 13.02 -62.30
C SER A 2 28.14 11.83 -62.10
N LEU A 3 27.77 10.54 -62.25
CA LEU A 3 26.46 9.87 -62.48
C LEU A 3 26.52 8.36 -62.12
N LEU A 4 25.34 7.74 -61.96
CA LEU A 4 24.93 6.32 -62.09
C LEU A 4 25.95 5.16 -62.30
N ARG A 5 25.98 4.23 -61.31
CA ARG A 5 25.43 2.85 -61.34
C ARG A 5 25.61 1.94 -62.60
N ARG A 6 26.39 0.85 -62.48
CA ARG A 6 26.46 -0.43 -63.28
C ARG A 6 27.27 -1.46 -62.42
N ARG A 7 27.28 -2.81 -62.54
CA ARG A 7 26.52 -3.96 -63.16
C ARG A 7 27.03 -5.27 -62.45
N LYS A 8 26.59 -6.53 -62.61
CA LYS A 8 25.61 -7.24 -63.48
C LYS A 8 24.77 -8.27 -62.66
N ALA A 9 25.10 -9.57 -62.71
CA ALA A 9 24.40 -10.76 -62.17
C ALA A 9 25.31 -12.01 -62.34
N VAL A 10 24.93 -13.19 -61.80
CA VAL A 10 25.05 -14.54 -62.42
C VAL A 10 24.15 -15.55 -61.66
N GLU A 11 23.55 -16.51 -62.37
CA GLU A 11 22.69 -17.59 -61.83
C GLU A 11 23.47 -18.85 -61.35
N LYS A 12 22.75 -19.79 -60.71
CA LYS A 12 22.94 -21.23 -60.99
C LYS A 12 21.72 -22.09 -60.62
N ASP A 13 21.37 -23.01 -61.52
CA ASP A 13 20.27 -23.97 -61.38
C ASP A 13 20.64 -25.25 -60.61
N THR A 14 19.61 -25.94 -60.12
CA THR A 14 19.40 -27.37 -60.44
C THR A 14 17.90 -27.68 -60.58
N ASN A 15 17.54 -28.77 -61.28
CA ASN A 15 16.21 -29.00 -61.89
C ASN A 15 15.87 -30.52 -61.91
N ILE A 16 14.84 -30.96 -62.66
CA ILE A 16 14.36 -32.35 -62.96
C ILE A 16 13.31 -32.84 -61.94
N GLN A 17 12.19 -33.53 -62.27
CA GLN A 17 11.73 -34.34 -63.43
C GLN A 17 10.25 -33.93 -63.81
N LYS A 18 9.83 -33.73 -65.08
CA LYS A 18 9.37 -34.70 -66.13
C LYS A 18 8.16 -35.57 -65.74
N ASP A 19 7.19 -35.95 -66.59
CA ASP A 19 6.73 -35.69 -67.99
C ASP A 19 5.19 -36.02 -68.01
N GLY A 20 4.34 -35.76 -69.01
CA GLY A 20 4.43 -35.13 -70.33
C GLY A 20 3.11 -35.33 -71.14
N ASP A 21 2.99 -34.66 -72.30
CA ASP A 21 2.08 -34.91 -73.46
C ASP A 21 0.52 -34.95 -73.26
N ASP A 22 -0.34 -34.65 -74.25
CA ASP A 22 -0.11 -34.28 -75.67
C ASP A 22 -1.20 -33.35 -76.28
N ASP A 23 -0.85 -32.85 -77.47
CA ASP A 23 -1.64 -32.50 -78.66
C ASP A 23 -2.48 -31.20 -78.80
N LYS A 24 -3.02 -30.98 -80.03
CA LYS A 24 -3.01 -29.66 -80.70
C LYS A 24 -4.33 -29.16 -81.32
N LYS A 25 -4.33 -27.83 -81.52
CA LYS A 25 -4.92 -27.02 -82.62
C LYS A 25 -6.41 -26.58 -82.59
N GLU A 26 -6.55 -25.25 -82.56
CA GLU A 26 -7.38 -24.40 -83.46
C GLU A 26 -8.85 -24.78 -83.75
N LYS A 27 -9.80 -23.96 -83.25
CA LYS A 27 -10.47 -22.94 -84.09
C LYS A 27 -11.30 -21.92 -83.29
N VAL A 28 -11.79 -20.90 -84.01
CA VAL A 28 -12.46 -19.69 -83.49
C VAL A 28 -13.99 -19.77 -83.70
N SER A 29 -14.72 -18.92 -82.98
CA SER A 29 -16.19 -18.65 -82.99
C SER A 29 -17.05 -19.52 -82.04
N GLY A 30 -18.10 -18.97 -81.40
CA GLY A 30 -18.55 -17.58 -81.40
C GLY A 30 -19.68 -17.28 -80.39
N GLN A 31 -19.81 -16.00 -80.02
CA GLN A 31 -20.87 -15.34 -79.24
C GLN A 31 -21.89 -16.19 -78.43
N VAL A 32 -21.91 -16.01 -77.11
CA VAL A 32 -23.11 -16.22 -76.27
C VAL A 32 -23.38 -14.97 -75.42
N LYS A 33 -24.67 -14.67 -75.23
CA LYS A 33 -25.26 -13.43 -74.69
C LYS A 33 -24.82 -13.13 -73.25
N GLU A 34 -24.64 -11.85 -72.92
CA GLU A 34 -24.64 -11.39 -71.53
C GLU A 34 -26.01 -11.62 -70.87
N VAL A 35 -26.00 -12.16 -69.66
CA VAL A 35 -27.13 -12.10 -68.72
C VAL A 35 -26.60 -11.47 -67.43
N LYS A 36 -27.22 -10.37 -66.99
CA LYS A 36 -26.76 -9.60 -65.82
C LYS A 36 -26.82 -10.44 -64.54
N ALA A 37 -25.67 -10.95 -64.11
CA ALA A 37 -25.52 -11.64 -62.84
C ALA A 37 -25.68 -10.65 -61.67
N LYS A 38 -26.65 -10.91 -60.78
CA LYS A 38 -26.69 -10.26 -59.45
C LYS A 38 -25.45 -10.71 -58.66
N LYS A 39 -24.60 -9.78 -58.22
CA LYS A 39 -23.50 -10.11 -57.29
C LYS A 39 -24.11 -10.75 -56.03
N ARG A 40 -23.72 -11.99 -55.73
CA ARG A 40 -23.95 -12.59 -54.41
C ARG A 40 -22.98 -11.92 -53.43
N TRP A 41 -23.52 -11.25 -52.43
CA TRP A 41 -22.76 -10.76 -51.28
C TRP A 41 -22.19 -11.99 -50.54
N SER A 42 -20.89 -12.02 -50.23
CA SER A 42 -20.29 -13.15 -49.52
C SER A 42 -20.37 -12.97 -48.00
N CYS A 43 -20.23 -14.07 -47.26
CA CYS A 43 -20.18 -14.01 -45.80
C CYS A 43 -18.94 -13.26 -45.28
N VAL A 44 -17.86 -13.24 -46.07
CA VAL A 44 -16.63 -12.48 -45.77
C VAL A 44 -16.88 -10.99 -45.91
N ASP A 45 -17.53 -10.54 -46.99
CA ASP A 45 -17.90 -9.13 -47.17
C ASP A 45 -18.80 -8.63 -46.04
N SER A 46 -19.76 -9.45 -45.60
CA SER A 46 -20.65 -9.12 -44.49
C SER A 46 -19.91 -9.04 -43.14
N CYS A 47 -18.91 -9.90 -42.92
CA CYS A 47 -18.03 -9.83 -41.75
C CYS A 47 -17.16 -8.56 -41.78
N CYS A 48 -16.51 -8.27 -42.91
CA CYS A 48 -15.73 -7.03 -43.08
C CYS A 48 -16.59 -5.77 -42.94
N TRP A 49 -17.84 -5.79 -43.43
CA TRP A 49 -18.80 -4.70 -43.24
C TRP A 49 -19.20 -4.55 -41.77
N PHE A 50 -19.49 -5.65 -41.07
CA PHE A 50 -19.82 -5.62 -39.64
C PHE A 50 -18.64 -5.09 -38.79
N VAL A 51 -17.42 -5.58 -39.03
CA VAL A 51 -16.20 -5.05 -38.39
C VAL A 51 -16.00 -3.57 -38.74
N GLY A 52 -16.23 -3.16 -39.99
CA GLY A 52 -16.21 -1.76 -40.38
C GLY A 52 -17.23 -0.90 -39.60
N CYS A 53 -18.45 -1.39 -39.44
CA CYS A 53 -19.50 -0.74 -38.64
C CYS A 53 -19.12 -0.66 -37.15
N VAL A 54 -18.56 -1.73 -36.56
CA VAL A 54 -18.10 -1.73 -35.15
C VAL A 54 -16.92 -0.77 -34.96
N CYS A 55 -15.93 -0.77 -35.85
CA CYS A 55 -14.82 0.17 -35.79
C CYS A 55 -15.29 1.62 -35.95
N THR A 56 -16.20 1.90 -36.88
CA THR A 56 -16.71 3.27 -37.10
C THR A 56 -17.64 3.75 -35.99
N THR A 57 -18.47 2.90 -35.38
CA THR A 57 -19.22 3.28 -34.17
C THR A 57 -18.31 3.43 -32.96
N TRP A 58 -17.28 2.60 -32.79
CA TRP A 58 -16.28 2.77 -31.74
C TRP A 58 -15.53 4.10 -31.87
N TRP A 59 -15.02 4.42 -33.06
CA TRP A 59 -14.38 5.72 -33.33
C TRP A 59 -15.35 6.90 -33.19
N LEU A 60 -16.63 6.74 -33.55
CA LEU A 60 -17.65 7.77 -33.34
C LEU A 60 -17.94 7.99 -31.84
N LEU A 61 -18.09 6.92 -31.05
CA LEU A 61 -18.29 7.00 -29.61
C LEU A 61 -17.07 7.60 -28.91
N LEU A 62 -15.86 7.23 -29.32
CA LEU A 62 -14.61 7.74 -28.79
C LEU A 62 -14.39 9.22 -29.19
N PHE A 63 -14.80 9.62 -30.39
CA PHE A 63 -14.87 11.03 -30.79
C PHE A 63 -15.91 11.81 -29.97
N LEU A 64 -17.13 11.29 -29.82
CA LEU A 64 -18.19 11.91 -29.02
C LEU A 64 -17.81 12.05 -27.54
N TYR A 65 -17.07 11.07 -26.98
CA TYR A 65 -16.51 11.13 -25.64
C TYR A 65 -15.48 12.26 -25.50
N ASN A 66 -14.53 12.38 -26.44
CA ASN A 66 -13.52 13.45 -26.43
C ASN A 66 -14.07 14.83 -26.83
N ALA A 67 -15.18 14.87 -27.56
CA ALA A 67 -15.92 16.10 -27.91
C ALA A 67 -16.97 16.49 -26.86
N MET A 68 -17.18 15.67 -25.82
CA MET A 68 -18.12 15.97 -24.75
C MET A 68 -17.57 17.11 -23.89
N PRO A 69 -18.33 18.20 -23.66
CA PRO A 69 -17.93 19.23 -22.72
C PRO A 69 -17.74 18.62 -21.32
N ALA A 70 -16.66 18.97 -20.62
CA ALA A 70 -16.38 18.45 -19.28
C ALA A 70 -17.48 18.75 -18.24
N SER A 71 -18.32 19.76 -18.51
CA SER A 71 -19.51 20.10 -17.73
C SER A 71 -20.71 19.18 -17.98
N LEU A 72 -20.75 18.42 -19.08
CA LEU A 72 -21.94 17.64 -19.47
C LEU A 72 -22.19 16.42 -18.56
N PRO A 73 -21.18 15.61 -18.18
CA PRO A 73 -21.35 14.59 -17.14
C PRO A 73 -21.80 15.21 -15.81
N GLN A 74 -21.22 16.36 -15.43
CA GLN A 74 -21.55 17.05 -14.19
C GLN A 74 -23.00 17.56 -14.16
N TYR A 75 -23.48 18.11 -15.28
CA TYR A 75 -24.86 18.59 -15.44
C TYR A 75 -25.88 17.44 -15.46
N VAL A 76 -25.52 16.29 -16.06
CA VAL A 76 -26.34 15.08 -16.03
C VAL A 76 -26.41 14.50 -14.61
N THR A 77 -25.29 14.45 -13.87
CA THR A 77 -25.28 14.03 -12.47
C THR A 77 -26.12 14.97 -11.62
N GLU A 78 -25.91 16.28 -11.70
CA GLU A 78 -26.67 17.30 -10.95
C GLU A 78 -28.18 17.26 -11.24
N ALA A 79 -28.59 16.94 -12.48
CA ALA A 79 -29.99 16.75 -12.85
C ALA A 79 -30.61 15.44 -12.33
N ILE A 80 -29.80 14.45 -11.91
CA ILE A 80 -30.25 13.14 -11.40
C ILE A 80 -30.18 13.09 -9.86
N THR A 81 -29.13 13.63 -9.25
CA THR A 81 -28.86 13.55 -7.80
C THR A 81 -29.16 14.85 -7.04
N GLY A 82 -29.46 15.93 -7.75
CA GLY A 82 -29.49 17.28 -7.18
C GLY A 82 -28.09 17.91 -7.07
N PRO A 83 -28.00 19.16 -6.56
CA PRO A 83 -26.75 19.91 -6.50
C PRO A 83 -25.71 19.19 -5.63
N LEU A 84 -24.52 19.00 -6.19
CA LEU A 84 -23.39 18.40 -5.49
C LEU A 84 -23.04 19.24 -4.24
N PRO A 85 -22.74 18.60 -3.09
CA PRO A 85 -22.33 19.32 -1.89
C PRO A 85 -21.06 20.13 -2.16
N ASP A 86 -20.98 21.35 -1.59
CA ASP A 86 -19.77 22.18 -1.64
C ASP A 86 -18.54 21.35 -1.22
N PRO A 87 -17.45 21.33 -2.03
CA PRO A 87 -16.19 20.75 -1.58
C PRO A 87 -15.75 21.37 -0.24
N PRO A 88 -15.14 20.61 0.69
CA PRO A 88 -14.82 21.06 2.04
C PRO A 88 -14.17 22.45 2.11
N GLY A 89 -13.17 22.73 1.28
CA GLY A 89 -12.50 24.03 1.23
C GLY A 89 -13.40 25.20 0.77
N VAL A 90 -14.45 24.92 0.00
CA VAL A 90 -15.47 25.91 -0.40
C VAL A 90 -16.47 26.12 0.73
N LYS A 91 -16.97 25.05 1.34
CA LYS A 91 -17.87 25.10 2.51
C LYS A 91 -17.23 25.90 3.66
N LEU A 92 -16.01 25.53 4.06
CA LEU A 92 -15.29 26.17 5.15
C LEU A 92 -14.91 27.62 4.84
N LYS A 93 -14.72 27.98 3.57
CA LYS A 93 -14.57 29.39 3.15
C LYS A 93 -15.86 30.19 3.34
N LYS A 94 -17.04 29.59 3.10
CA LYS A 94 -18.35 30.21 3.39
C LYS A 94 -18.58 30.35 4.90
N GLU A 95 -18.10 29.39 5.70
CA GLU A 95 -18.04 29.50 7.17
C GLU A 95 -17.00 30.55 7.68
N GLY A 96 -16.19 31.12 6.78
CA GLY A 96 -15.25 32.21 7.10
C GLY A 96 -13.84 31.77 7.51
N LEU A 97 -13.53 30.47 7.47
CA LEU A 97 -12.19 29.95 7.81
C LEU A 97 -11.11 30.46 6.85
N LYS A 98 -9.91 30.64 7.39
CA LYS A 98 -8.71 31.14 6.71
C LYS A 98 -7.48 30.39 7.22
N VAL A 99 -6.39 30.45 6.45
CA VAL A 99 -5.05 30.01 6.89
C VAL A 99 -4.66 30.59 8.26
N ASN A 100 -4.13 29.75 9.15
CA ASN A 100 -3.72 30.13 10.50
C ASN A 100 -2.38 29.44 10.88
N HIS A 101 -2.34 28.11 10.91
CA HIS A 101 -1.13 27.33 11.18
C HIS A 101 -0.47 26.88 9.86
N PRO A 102 0.88 26.85 9.74
CA PRO A 102 1.53 26.27 8.57
C PRO A 102 1.34 24.75 8.58
N VAL A 103 1.21 24.15 7.39
CA VAL A 103 0.92 22.71 7.21
C VAL A 103 2.12 21.97 6.65
N VAL A 104 2.45 20.81 7.23
CA VAL A 104 3.50 19.91 6.73
C VAL A 104 2.92 18.54 6.42
N PHE A 105 3.02 18.10 5.17
CA PHE A 105 2.62 16.76 4.74
C PHE A 105 3.82 15.81 4.86
N VAL A 106 3.61 14.60 5.39
CA VAL A 106 4.64 13.55 5.45
C VAL A 106 4.11 12.31 4.71
N PRO A 107 4.70 11.94 3.55
CA PRO A 107 4.17 10.87 2.70
C PRO A 107 4.32 9.49 3.34
N GLY A 108 3.42 8.57 2.98
CA GLY A 108 3.57 7.14 3.26
C GLY A 108 4.50 6.43 2.30
N ILE A 109 4.78 5.14 2.57
CA ILE A 109 5.49 4.25 1.64
C ILE A 109 4.85 4.29 0.25
N VAL A 110 5.66 4.20 -0.80
CA VAL A 110 5.29 4.35 -2.23
C VAL A 110 4.51 5.62 -2.64
N THR A 111 4.09 6.51 -1.74
CA THR A 111 3.27 7.68 -2.13
C THR A 111 4.09 8.88 -2.64
N GLY A 112 5.38 8.95 -2.32
CA GLY A 112 6.29 9.99 -2.83
C GLY A 112 6.97 9.57 -4.14
N GLY A 113 7.04 10.48 -5.12
CA GLY A 113 7.78 10.24 -6.36
C GLY A 113 9.29 10.16 -6.14
N LEU A 114 9.98 9.28 -6.89
CA LEU A 114 11.45 9.14 -6.87
C LEU A 114 12.03 9.40 -8.27
N GLU A 115 13.09 10.21 -8.38
CA GLU A 115 13.79 10.52 -9.63
C GLU A 115 15.24 10.00 -9.66
N LEU A 116 15.70 9.60 -10.85
CA LEU A 116 17.06 9.11 -11.08
C LEU A 116 18.06 10.26 -11.22
N TRP A 117 19.19 10.18 -10.52
CA TRP A 117 20.30 11.13 -10.59
C TRP A 117 21.59 10.52 -11.15
N GLU A 118 21.78 9.22 -11.01
CA GLU A 118 22.89 8.45 -11.58
C GLU A 118 22.44 6.99 -11.74
N GLY A 119 22.87 6.33 -12.81
CA GLY A 119 22.51 4.96 -13.12
C GLY A 119 23.43 4.35 -14.16
N HIS A 120 23.34 3.04 -14.33
CA HIS A 120 24.15 2.26 -15.26
C HIS A 120 23.73 2.49 -16.73
N GLU A 121 24.44 1.91 -17.68
CA GLU A 121 24.19 2.05 -19.14
C GLU A 121 22.73 1.74 -19.52
N CYS A 122 22.10 0.75 -18.88
CA CYS A 122 20.69 0.43 -19.10
C CYS A 122 19.72 1.58 -18.76
N ALA A 123 20.14 2.57 -17.97
CA ALA A 123 19.36 3.74 -17.58
C ALA A 123 19.69 5.00 -18.42
N GLU A 124 20.45 4.88 -19.51
CA GLU A 124 20.76 6.01 -20.39
C GLU A 124 19.47 6.72 -20.88
N GLY A 125 19.47 8.05 -20.80
CA GLY A 125 18.32 8.92 -21.12
C GLY A 125 17.36 9.18 -19.95
N LEU A 126 17.50 8.49 -18.82
CA LEU A 126 16.57 8.60 -17.67
C LEU A 126 16.99 9.62 -16.60
N PHE A 127 18.05 10.41 -16.82
CA PHE A 127 18.47 11.46 -15.87
C PHE A 127 17.33 12.44 -15.54
N ARG A 128 17.05 12.58 -14.24
CA ARG A 128 15.93 13.34 -13.65
C ARG A 128 14.57 13.00 -14.24
N LYS A 129 14.37 11.74 -14.64
CA LYS A 129 13.05 11.14 -14.86
C LYS A 129 12.59 10.45 -13.59
N ARG A 130 11.27 10.46 -13.36
CA ARG A 130 10.66 9.72 -12.25
C ARG A 130 10.72 8.22 -12.55
N LEU A 131 11.45 7.45 -11.74
CA LEU A 131 11.37 5.98 -11.71
C LEU A 131 10.15 5.49 -10.93
N TRP A 132 9.59 6.36 -10.08
CA TRP A 132 8.40 6.09 -9.29
C TRP A 132 7.49 7.33 -9.23
N GLY A 133 6.17 7.12 -9.31
CA GLY A 133 5.17 8.18 -9.27
C GLY A 133 5.13 9.07 -10.52
N GLY A 134 5.03 8.48 -11.72
CA GLY A 134 4.96 9.21 -12.98
C GLY A 134 4.43 8.36 -14.13
N THR A 135 4.69 8.77 -15.38
CA THR A 135 4.30 7.99 -16.57
C THR A 135 5.16 6.74 -16.71
N PHE A 136 4.63 5.58 -16.31
CA PHE A 136 5.29 4.26 -16.34
C PHE A 136 5.80 3.79 -17.71
N GLY A 137 5.49 4.50 -18.80
CA GLY A 137 5.85 4.12 -20.18
C GLY A 137 7.35 3.95 -20.46
N GLU A 138 8.25 4.54 -19.66
CA GLU A 138 9.69 4.24 -19.75
C GLU A 138 10.12 3.06 -18.86
N VAL A 139 9.43 2.82 -17.74
CA VAL A 139 9.66 1.69 -16.82
C VAL A 139 9.33 0.37 -17.52
N TYR A 140 8.18 0.29 -18.19
CA TYR A 140 7.76 -0.92 -18.91
C TYR A 140 8.71 -1.33 -20.06
N LYS A 141 9.55 -0.41 -20.57
CA LYS A 141 10.55 -0.74 -21.61
C LYS A 141 11.80 -1.42 -21.07
N ARG A 142 12.10 -1.29 -19.76
CA ARG A 142 13.37 -1.72 -19.15
C ARG A 142 13.16 -2.31 -17.74
N PRO A 143 12.32 -3.35 -17.56
CA PRO A 143 11.91 -3.83 -16.24
C PRO A 143 13.09 -4.28 -15.36
N SER A 144 14.04 -5.06 -15.87
CA SER A 144 15.21 -5.52 -15.09
C SER A 144 16.09 -4.36 -14.62
N CYS A 145 16.31 -3.37 -15.49
CA CYS A 145 17.05 -2.14 -15.15
C CYS A 145 16.33 -1.32 -14.07
N TRP A 146 15.00 -1.25 -14.13
CA TRP A 146 14.19 -0.59 -13.10
C TRP A 146 14.28 -1.32 -11.75
N VAL A 147 14.21 -2.66 -11.73
CA VAL A 147 14.40 -3.49 -10.52
C VAL A 147 15.78 -3.23 -9.89
N GLU A 148 16.83 -3.20 -10.72
CA GLU A 148 18.21 -2.91 -10.28
C GLU A 148 18.35 -1.51 -9.66
N HIS A 149 17.81 -0.47 -10.31
CA HIS A 149 17.93 0.91 -9.83
C HIS A 149 17.00 1.25 -8.66
N MET A 150 15.90 0.51 -8.49
CA MET A 150 14.98 0.64 -7.36
C MET A 150 15.38 -0.20 -6.15
N SER A 151 16.22 -1.22 -6.33
CA SER A 151 16.84 -1.95 -5.21
C SER A 151 17.78 -1.04 -4.40
N LEU A 152 18.00 -1.42 -3.16
CA LEU A 152 19.04 -0.88 -2.30
C LEU A 152 20.18 -1.90 -2.16
N ASP A 153 21.34 -1.43 -1.73
CA ASP A 153 22.50 -2.26 -1.46
C ASP A 153 22.25 -3.22 -0.27
N ASN A 154 22.63 -4.49 -0.44
CA ASN A 154 22.22 -5.56 0.48
C ASN A 154 23.02 -5.59 1.80
N GLU A 155 24.13 -4.86 1.91
CA GLU A 155 24.89 -4.72 3.16
C GLU A 155 24.58 -3.39 3.87
N THR A 156 24.52 -2.28 3.12
CA THR A 156 24.44 -0.92 3.68
C THR A 156 23.03 -0.34 3.78
N GLY A 157 22.05 -0.86 3.03
CA GLY A 157 20.69 -0.28 2.98
C GLY A 157 20.65 1.12 2.34
N LEU A 158 21.58 1.42 1.44
CA LEU A 158 21.71 2.69 0.69
C LEU A 158 21.57 2.43 -0.83
N ASP A 159 21.77 3.44 -1.69
CA ASP A 159 21.78 3.18 -3.14
C ASP A 159 22.99 2.32 -3.56
N PRO A 160 22.83 1.36 -4.50
CA PRO A 160 23.96 0.58 -5.02
C PRO A 160 25.05 1.41 -5.72
N PRO A 161 26.28 0.90 -5.83
CA PRO A 161 27.36 1.57 -6.58
C PRO A 161 26.96 1.94 -8.01
N GLY A 162 27.21 3.19 -8.41
CA GLY A 162 26.81 3.74 -9.71
C GLY A 162 25.31 4.04 -9.87
N VAL A 163 24.52 3.92 -8.80
CA VAL A 163 23.10 4.29 -8.74
C VAL A 163 22.92 5.43 -7.75
N ARG A 164 22.11 6.44 -8.10
CA ARG A 164 21.59 7.45 -7.18
C ARG A 164 20.13 7.73 -7.52
N VAL A 165 19.22 7.37 -6.63
CA VAL A 165 17.79 7.70 -6.72
C VAL A 165 17.42 8.63 -5.57
N ARG A 166 16.64 9.68 -5.83
CA ARG A 166 16.31 10.71 -4.83
C ARG A 166 14.82 11.07 -4.84
N PRO A 167 14.25 11.50 -3.69
CA PRO A 167 12.87 11.93 -3.64
C PRO A 167 12.67 13.20 -4.49
N VAL A 168 11.56 13.24 -5.22
CA VAL A 168 11.06 14.47 -5.85
C VAL A 168 10.76 15.48 -4.74
N SER A 169 11.11 16.75 -4.94
CA SER A 169 11.02 17.80 -3.93
C SER A 169 9.86 18.77 -4.16
N GLY A 170 9.45 19.46 -3.08
CA GLY A 170 8.37 20.46 -3.10
C GLY A 170 6.97 19.85 -3.23
N LEU A 171 5.96 20.70 -3.38
CA LEU A 171 4.56 20.27 -3.55
C LEU A 171 4.33 19.48 -4.85
N VAL A 172 5.24 19.58 -5.83
CA VAL A 172 5.23 18.80 -7.08
C VAL A 172 5.44 17.29 -6.81
N ALA A 173 5.97 16.91 -5.64
CA ALA A 173 6.00 15.52 -5.17
C ALA A 173 4.64 14.99 -4.70
N ALA A 174 3.67 15.89 -4.46
CA ALA A 174 2.31 15.62 -4.01
C ALA A 174 1.31 15.51 -5.18
N ASP A 175 1.70 16.00 -6.36
CA ASP A 175 0.95 15.97 -7.61
C ASP A 175 0.95 14.57 -8.27
N TYR A 176 -0.21 14.21 -8.84
CA TYR A 176 -0.47 13.08 -9.75
C TYR A 176 0.57 11.96 -9.73
N PHE A 177 0.38 10.99 -8.83
CA PHE A 177 1.22 9.80 -8.73
C PHE A 177 1.17 8.96 -10.02
N ALA A 178 -0.01 8.87 -10.63
CA ALA A 178 -0.28 8.32 -11.95
C ALA A 178 -1.51 9.03 -12.54
N PRO A 179 -1.81 8.91 -13.84
CA PRO A 179 -3.07 9.38 -14.40
C PRO A 179 -4.27 8.78 -13.64
N GLY A 180 -5.09 9.62 -13.02
CA GLY A 180 -6.23 9.20 -12.18
C GLY A 180 -5.90 8.84 -10.72
N TYR A 181 -4.62 8.77 -10.31
CA TYR A 181 -4.22 8.41 -8.95
C TYR A 181 -3.74 9.64 -8.16
N PHE A 182 -4.61 10.12 -7.26
CA PHE A 182 -4.40 11.33 -6.45
C PHE A 182 -4.16 10.93 -4.99
N VAL A 183 -2.97 11.23 -4.44
CA VAL A 183 -2.70 11.05 -3.00
C VAL A 183 -3.07 12.34 -2.26
N TRP A 184 -2.29 13.40 -2.47
CA TRP A 184 -2.36 14.63 -1.68
C TRP A 184 -3.09 15.80 -2.36
N ALA A 185 -3.17 15.79 -3.70
CA ALA A 185 -3.66 16.92 -4.48
C ALA A 185 -5.09 17.38 -4.12
N VAL A 186 -5.99 16.47 -3.73
CA VAL A 186 -7.37 16.80 -3.32
C VAL A 186 -7.39 17.59 -2.00
N LEU A 187 -6.57 17.19 -1.03
CA LEU A 187 -6.44 17.89 0.26
C LEU A 187 -5.79 19.27 0.06
N ILE A 188 -4.69 19.33 -0.71
CA ILE A 188 -3.99 20.58 -1.06
C ILE A 188 -4.94 21.57 -1.77
N ALA A 189 -5.73 21.09 -2.74
CA ALA A 189 -6.69 21.93 -3.47
C ALA A 189 -7.82 22.47 -2.58
N ASN A 190 -8.21 21.75 -1.52
CA ASN A 190 -9.20 22.23 -0.55
C ASN A 190 -8.58 23.23 0.45
N LEU A 191 -7.38 22.97 0.98
CA LEU A 191 -6.63 23.93 1.79
C LEU A 191 -6.42 25.26 1.05
N ALA A 192 -6.07 25.20 -0.24
CA ALA A 192 -5.88 26.39 -1.08
C ALA A 192 -7.16 27.26 -1.18
N ARG A 193 -8.37 26.70 -1.06
CA ARG A 193 -9.61 27.49 -1.08
C ARG A 193 -9.69 28.48 0.08
N ILE A 194 -9.20 28.13 1.26
CA ILE A 194 -9.16 29.02 2.44
C ILE A 194 -7.85 29.86 2.55
N GLY A 195 -7.01 29.84 1.52
CA GLY A 195 -5.84 30.71 1.41
C GLY A 195 -4.50 30.08 1.81
N TYR A 196 -4.38 28.76 1.82
CA TYR A 196 -3.05 28.11 1.83
C TYR A 196 -2.36 28.23 0.47
N GLU A 197 -1.04 28.36 0.51
CA GLU A 197 -0.16 28.45 -0.67
C GLU A 197 1.21 27.84 -0.34
N GLU A 198 2.15 27.81 -1.29
CA GLU A 198 3.45 27.14 -1.11
C GLU A 198 4.24 27.64 0.12
N LYS A 199 4.17 28.94 0.44
CA LYS A 199 4.85 29.49 1.64
C LYS A 199 4.25 29.02 2.98
N THR A 200 3.06 28.41 2.97
CA THR A 200 2.36 27.89 4.16
C THR A 200 2.13 26.38 4.10
N MET A 201 2.63 25.69 3.07
CA MET A 201 2.50 24.24 2.87
C MET A 201 3.84 23.60 2.45
N TYR A 202 4.37 22.70 3.27
CA TYR A 202 5.61 21.97 2.98
C TYR A 202 5.34 20.47 2.80
N MET A 203 5.89 19.88 1.75
CA MET A 203 5.92 18.42 1.56
C MET A 203 7.28 17.89 2.03
N ALA A 204 7.28 17.17 3.15
CA ALA A 204 8.44 16.52 3.75
C ALA A 204 8.80 15.22 2.98
N ALA A 205 9.11 15.35 1.69
CA ALA A 205 9.46 14.23 0.83
C ALA A 205 10.80 13.59 1.26
N TYR A 206 10.79 12.27 1.40
CA TYR A 206 11.94 11.43 1.75
C TYR A 206 11.98 10.20 0.83
N ASP A 207 13.15 9.55 0.72
CA ASP A 207 13.24 8.26 0.04
C ASP A 207 12.62 7.18 0.95
N TRP A 208 11.42 6.74 0.59
CA TRP A 208 10.64 5.81 1.39
C TRP A 208 11.14 4.36 1.31
N ARG A 209 12.26 4.06 0.64
CA ARG A 209 12.87 2.71 0.61
C ARG A 209 13.85 2.49 1.77
N ILE A 210 14.65 3.50 2.10
CA ILE A 210 15.76 3.41 3.06
C ILE A 210 15.28 3.51 4.52
N SER A 211 16.10 3.01 5.45
CA SER A 211 15.81 3.11 6.89
C SER A 211 15.73 4.58 7.36
N TYR A 212 14.99 4.84 8.44
CA TYR A 212 14.66 6.21 8.84
C TYR A 212 15.90 7.03 9.22
N GLN A 213 16.86 6.42 9.92
CA GLN A 213 18.12 7.08 10.25
C GLN A 213 19.00 7.25 8.98
N ASN A 214 18.93 6.34 8.01
CA ASN A 214 19.68 6.48 6.75
C ASN A 214 19.17 7.63 5.87
N THR A 215 17.91 8.07 6.02
CA THR A 215 17.45 9.33 5.38
C THR A 215 18.24 10.55 5.86
N GLU A 216 18.71 10.56 7.12
CA GLU A 216 19.58 11.60 7.62
C GLU A 216 21.03 11.39 7.16
N VAL A 217 21.56 10.18 7.27
CA VAL A 217 22.96 9.87 6.87
C VAL A 217 23.20 10.17 5.38
N ARG A 218 22.26 9.83 4.49
CA ARG A 218 22.43 9.98 3.03
C ARG A 218 22.08 11.37 2.52
N ASP A 219 20.94 11.93 2.97
CA ASP A 219 20.31 13.10 2.34
C ASP A 219 20.07 14.27 3.33
N GLN A 220 20.45 14.11 4.60
CA GLN A 220 20.17 15.05 5.70
C GLN A 220 18.68 15.39 5.84
N THR A 221 17.80 14.41 5.57
CA THR A 221 16.35 14.66 5.45
C THR A 221 15.70 15.11 6.76
N LEU A 222 16.09 14.56 7.91
CA LEU A 222 15.53 14.94 9.21
C LEU A 222 16.00 16.36 9.59
N SER A 223 17.27 16.70 9.34
CA SER A 223 17.79 18.08 9.47
C SER A 223 17.09 19.08 8.55
N ARG A 224 16.71 18.66 7.35
CA ARG A 224 15.92 19.48 6.41
C ARG A 224 14.48 19.66 6.89
N ILE A 225 13.83 18.62 7.42
CA ILE A 225 12.48 18.72 7.98
C ILE A 225 12.46 19.66 9.19
N LYS A 226 13.42 19.52 10.12
CA LYS A 226 13.62 20.44 11.25
C LYS A 226 13.75 21.89 10.77
N SER A 227 14.71 22.16 9.89
CA SER A 227 14.99 23.52 9.38
C SER A 227 13.78 24.17 8.69
N ASN A 228 13.02 23.39 7.92
CA ASN A 228 11.80 23.91 7.26
C ASN A 228 10.69 24.21 8.26
N ILE A 229 10.46 23.35 9.27
CA ILE A 229 9.47 23.60 10.32
C ILE A 229 9.84 24.86 11.13
N GLU A 230 11.11 25.00 11.53
CA GLU A 230 11.61 26.19 12.24
C GLU A 230 11.39 27.47 11.42
N LEU A 231 11.72 27.43 10.12
CA LEU A 231 11.51 28.55 9.20
C LEU A 231 10.01 28.90 9.00
N MET A 232 9.14 27.89 8.82
CA MET A 232 7.70 28.10 8.67
C MET A 232 7.07 28.70 9.93
N VAL A 233 7.45 28.23 11.12
CA VAL A 233 6.95 28.78 12.40
C VAL A 233 7.44 30.20 12.61
N ALA A 234 8.72 30.49 12.33
CA ALA A 234 9.29 31.83 12.46
C ALA A 234 8.66 32.84 11.47
N THR A 235 8.46 32.45 10.21
CA THR A 235 7.88 33.33 9.18
C THR A 235 6.37 33.49 9.30
N ASN A 236 5.64 32.49 9.79
CA ASN A 236 4.21 32.55 10.04
C ASN A 236 3.88 33.06 11.47
N GLY A 237 4.61 34.07 11.94
CA GLY A 237 4.30 34.82 13.17
C GLY A 237 4.36 34.01 14.47
N GLY A 238 5.21 32.98 14.55
CA GLY A 238 5.32 32.11 15.73
C GLY A 238 4.22 31.04 15.83
N LYS A 239 3.37 30.88 14.82
CA LYS A 239 2.32 29.85 14.80
C LYS A 239 2.93 28.47 14.58
N LYS A 240 2.92 27.65 15.64
CA LYS A 240 3.31 26.22 15.62
C LYS A 240 2.65 25.48 14.44
N ALA A 241 3.37 24.58 13.77
CA ALA A 241 2.92 23.86 12.58
C ALA A 241 1.91 22.73 12.87
N VAL A 242 1.03 22.45 11.92
CA VAL A 242 0.16 21.26 11.90
C VAL A 242 0.78 20.24 10.94
N ILE A 243 1.06 19.05 11.44
CA ILE A 243 1.72 17.99 10.68
C ILE A 243 0.68 16.94 10.29
N ILE A 244 0.71 16.51 9.03
CA ILE A 244 -0.23 15.55 8.44
C ILE A 244 0.58 14.38 7.85
N PRO A 245 1.00 13.41 8.68
CA PRO A 245 1.59 12.18 8.20
C PRO A 245 0.53 11.17 7.73
N HIS A 246 0.80 10.48 6.62
CA HIS A 246 -0.03 9.37 6.10
C HIS A 246 0.71 8.04 6.15
N SER A 247 0.01 6.95 6.50
CA SER A 247 0.52 5.57 6.45
C SER A 247 1.88 5.44 7.15
N MET A 248 2.88 4.80 6.54
CA MET A 248 4.25 4.69 7.08
C MET A 248 4.89 6.05 7.48
N GLY A 249 4.46 7.16 6.87
CA GLY A 249 4.90 8.52 7.24
C GLY A 249 4.58 8.88 8.69
N VAL A 250 3.62 8.20 9.32
CA VAL A 250 3.28 8.32 10.75
C VAL A 250 4.41 7.77 11.63
N LEU A 251 4.94 6.61 11.28
CA LEU A 251 6.08 6.00 11.97
C LEU A 251 7.36 6.82 11.73
N TYR A 252 7.55 7.34 10.51
CA TYR A 252 8.66 8.23 10.18
C TYR A 252 8.59 9.56 10.96
N PHE A 253 7.41 10.14 11.14
CA PHE A 253 7.26 11.36 11.94
C PHE A 253 7.37 11.10 13.46
N LEU A 254 6.95 9.93 13.95
CA LEU A 254 7.22 9.50 15.33
C LEU A 254 8.73 9.41 15.60
N HIS A 255 9.50 8.82 14.66
CA HIS A 255 10.96 8.82 14.70
C HIS A 255 11.55 10.22 14.68
N PHE A 256 11.07 11.10 13.78
CA PHE A 256 11.51 12.49 13.70
C PHE A 256 11.29 13.25 15.02
N MET A 257 10.13 13.10 15.67
CA MET A 257 9.83 13.77 16.95
C MET A 257 10.81 13.41 18.06
N LYS A 258 11.40 12.20 18.04
CA LYS A 258 12.46 11.82 18.99
C LYS A 258 13.85 12.16 18.52
N TRP A 259 14.14 11.97 17.24
CA TRP A 259 15.41 12.39 16.64
C TRP A 259 15.65 13.89 16.86
N VAL A 260 14.64 14.75 16.72
CA VAL A 260 14.80 16.21 16.85
C VAL A 260 15.01 16.66 18.31
N GLU A 261 14.43 15.96 19.28
CA GLU A 261 14.69 16.21 20.71
C GLU A 261 16.08 15.73 21.14
N ALA A 262 16.57 14.62 20.54
CA ALA A 262 17.79 13.95 20.95
C ALA A 262 19.09 14.75 20.63
N PRO A 263 20.15 14.64 21.45
CA PRO A 263 21.41 15.35 21.22
C PRO A 263 22.13 14.96 19.91
N ALA A 264 22.77 15.95 19.29
CA ALA A 264 23.74 15.73 18.22
C ALA A 264 24.97 14.96 18.73
N PRO A 265 25.64 14.14 17.89
CA PRO A 265 25.42 13.96 16.45
C PRO A 265 24.37 12.92 16.07
N MET A 266 23.77 12.19 17.03
CA MET A 266 22.82 11.11 16.74
C MET A 266 21.41 11.63 16.41
N GLY A 267 20.98 12.67 17.14
CA GLY A 267 19.75 13.42 16.91
C GLY A 267 20.00 14.85 16.40
N GLY A 268 18.91 15.55 16.10
CA GLY A 268 18.89 16.90 15.54
C GLY A 268 19.20 18.03 16.52
N GLY A 269 19.39 17.75 17.81
CA GLY A 269 19.83 18.74 18.81
C GLY A 269 18.88 19.91 19.00
N GLY A 270 17.57 19.73 18.77
CA GLY A 270 16.54 20.74 19.05
C GLY A 270 16.19 20.86 20.54
N GLY A 271 16.47 19.82 21.33
CA GLY A 271 16.21 19.75 22.77
C GLY A 271 14.77 19.35 23.11
N PRO A 272 14.48 19.04 24.40
CA PRO A 272 13.25 18.38 24.83
C PRO A 272 11.97 19.22 24.68
N ASP A 273 12.09 20.53 24.46
CA ASP A 273 10.93 21.40 24.21
C ASP A 273 10.66 21.62 22.72
N TRP A 274 11.45 21.04 21.81
CA TRP A 274 11.40 21.42 20.39
C TRP A 274 10.01 21.20 19.79
N CYS A 275 9.40 20.05 20.07
CA CYS A 275 8.05 19.74 19.65
C CYS A 275 7.03 20.70 20.29
N ALA A 276 7.18 21.04 21.57
CA ALA A 276 6.31 21.98 22.27
C ALA A 276 6.37 23.40 21.69
N LYS A 277 7.54 23.82 21.19
CA LYS A 277 7.79 25.13 20.59
C LYS A 277 7.29 25.21 19.14
N HIS A 278 7.37 24.13 18.37
CA HIS A 278 7.14 24.16 16.93
C HIS A 278 5.89 23.42 16.42
N ILE A 279 5.25 22.54 17.20
CA ILE A 279 4.13 21.70 16.73
C ILE A 279 2.81 22.06 17.46
N LYS A 280 1.74 22.29 16.69
CA LYS A 280 0.36 22.50 17.18
C LYS A 280 -0.38 21.18 17.29
N ALA A 281 -0.29 20.35 16.26
CA ALA A 281 -0.96 19.06 16.19
C ALA A 281 -0.26 18.11 15.20
N VAL A 282 -0.43 16.80 15.44
CA VAL A 282 -0.04 15.74 14.50
C VAL A 282 -1.30 14.94 14.14
N ILE A 283 -1.68 14.99 12.87
CA ILE A 283 -2.91 14.39 12.33
C ILE A 283 -2.54 13.15 11.52
N ASN A 284 -2.48 12.01 12.19
CA ASN A 284 -2.02 10.74 11.61
C ASN A 284 -3.14 10.09 10.79
N ILE A 285 -2.98 10.02 9.47
CA ILE A 285 -3.94 9.39 8.57
C ILE A 285 -3.53 7.93 8.30
N GLY A 286 -4.34 6.96 8.73
CA GLY A 286 -4.09 5.52 8.50
C GLY A 286 -2.75 5.02 9.09
N GLY A 287 -2.34 5.53 10.25
CA GLY A 287 -1.01 5.28 10.81
C GLY A 287 -0.82 3.87 11.36
N PRO A 288 0.07 3.01 10.80
CA PRO A 288 0.26 1.63 11.26
C PRO A 288 1.17 1.58 12.50
N PHE A 289 0.76 2.21 13.61
CA PHE A 289 1.56 2.35 14.83
C PHE A 289 2.12 1.00 15.30
N LEU A 290 1.26 -0.01 15.38
CA LEU A 290 1.60 -1.36 15.81
C LEU A 290 2.09 -2.26 14.66
N GLY A 291 2.26 -1.75 13.44
CA GLY A 291 2.55 -2.53 12.22
C GLY A 291 1.29 -3.13 11.57
N VAL A 292 1.48 -3.92 10.50
CA VAL A 292 0.40 -4.59 9.76
C VAL A 292 0.79 -6.01 9.35
N PRO A 293 -0.11 -7.01 9.44
CA PRO A 293 0.14 -8.36 8.94
C PRO A 293 0.49 -8.42 7.45
N LYS A 294 -0.02 -7.49 6.62
CA LYS A 294 0.30 -7.36 5.19
C LYS A 294 1.80 -7.15 4.91
N ALA A 295 2.55 -6.56 5.86
CA ALA A 295 4.01 -6.41 5.76
C ALA A 295 4.74 -7.76 5.94
N VAL A 296 4.22 -8.64 6.81
CA VAL A 296 4.74 -10.00 6.99
C VAL A 296 4.55 -10.81 5.71
N ALA A 297 3.33 -10.86 5.17
CA ALA A 297 3.03 -11.60 3.95
C ALA A 297 3.90 -11.13 2.77
N GLY A 298 4.06 -9.81 2.60
CA GLY A 298 4.94 -9.24 1.57
C GLY A 298 6.43 -9.64 1.72
N LEU A 299 6.98 -9.64 2.94
CA LEU A 299 8.38 -10.06 3.19
C LEU A 299 8.57 -11.58 3.10
N PHE A 300 7.55 -12.34 3.50
CA PHE A 300 7.58 -13.80 3.56
C PHE A 300 7.36 -14.48 2.20
N SER A 301 6.38 -14.03 1.42
CA SER A 301 5.98 -14.71 0.17
C SER A 301 5.92 -13.82 -1.07
N ALA A 302 6.09 -12.50 -0.91
CA ALA A 302 5.74 -11.49 -1.91
C ALA A 302 4.27 -11.55 -2.41
N GLU A 303 3.41 -12.31 -1.72
CA GLU A 303 1.96 -12.27 -1.92
C GLU A 303 1.30 -11.41 -0.84
N ALA A 304 0.27 -10.67 -1.26
CA ALA A 304 -0.83 -10.23 -0.41
C ALA A 304 -2.13 -10.70 -1.06
N LYS A 305 -3.28 -10.48 -0.41
CA LYS A 305 -4.60 -10.93 -0.89
C LYS A 305 -4.82 -10.70 -2.39
N ASP A 306 -4.53 -9.49 -2.88
CA ASP A 306 -4.76 -9.05 -4.25
C ASP A 306 -3.91 -9.85 -5.28
N ILE A 307 -2.68 -10.19 -4.90
CA ILE A 307 -1.73 -10.96 -5.72
C ILE A 307 -2.13 -12.45 -5.74
N ALA A 308 -2.50 -13.00 -4.59
CA ALA A 308 -2.95 -14.38 -4.47
C ALA A 308 -4.24 -14.63 -5.28
N VAL A 309 -5.21 -13.72 -5.20
CA VAL A 309 -6.46 -13.76 -5.98
C VAL A 309 -6.17 -13.64 -7.49
N ALA A 310 -5.28 -12.72 -7.90
CA ALA A 310 -4.90 -12.59 -9.31
C ALA A 310 -4.25 -13.88 -9.86
N ARG A 311 -3.35 -14.51 -9.09
CA ARG A 311 -2.73 -15.80 -9.43
C ARG A 311 -3.76 -16.93 -9.54
N ALA A 312 -4.76 -16.96 -8.67
CA ALA A 312 -5.79 -18.01 -8.67
C ALA A 312 -6.78 -17.88 -9.84
N ILE A 313 -7.16 -16.66 -10.23
CA ILE A 313 -8.18 -16.42 -11.26
C ILE A 313 -7.57 -16.38 -12.68
N ALA A 314 -6.35 -15.88 -12.84
CA ALA A 314 -5.80 -15.55 -14.16
C ALA A 314 -4.30 -15.92 -14.33
N PRO A 315 -3.88 -17.19 -14.17
CA PRO A 315 -2.48 -17.61 -14.34
C PRO A 315 -1.88 -17.18 -15.70
N VAL A 316 -2.64 -17.36 -16.78
CA VAL A 316 -2.25 -16.97 -18.16
C VAL A 316 -2.07 -15.45 -18.34
N PHE A 317 -2.65 -14.63 -17.47
CA PHE A 317 -2.50 -13.17 -17.51
C PHE A 317 -1.23 -12.70 -16.77
N LEU A 318 -0.70 -13.51 -15.86
CA LEU A 318 0.65 -13.34 -15.32
C LEU A 318 1.71 -13.79 -16.33
N ASP A 319 1.47 -14.91 -17.04
CA ASP A 319 2.43 -15.47 -18.00
C ASP A 319 2.71 -14.62 -19.26
N ASN A 320 1.89 -13.60 -19.57
CA ASN A 320 2.10 -12.73 -20.73
C ASN A 320 2.88 -11.44 -20.38
N ASP A 321 4.10 -11.34 -20.90
CA ASP A 321 4.92 -10.14 -21.18
C ASP A 321 5.19 -9.08 -20.09
N LEU A 322 4.72 -9.23 -18.85
CA LEU A 322 5.14 -8.34 -17.73
C LEU A 322 5.26 -9.03 -16.36
N PHE A 323 4.38 -9.99 -16.02
CA PHE A 323 4.26 -10.52 -14.66
C PHE A 323 4.52 -12.03 -14.54
N ARG A 324 5.43 -12.56 -15.37
CA ARG A 324 5.90 -13.95 -15.34
C ARG A 324 6.21 -14.39 -13.90
N ILE A 325 6.04 -15.67 -13.55
CA ILE A 325 6.25 -16.16 -12.17
C ILE A 325 7.65 -15.79 -11.60
N GLN A 326 8.69 -15.72 -12.45
CA GLN A 326 10.03 -15.22 -12.08
C GLN A 326 10.07 -13.73 -11.68
N THR A 327 9.11 -12.90 -12.10
CA THR A 327 8.96 -11.50 -11.69
C THR A 327 8.68 -11.40 -10.19
N LEU A 328 7.94 -12.34 -9.58
CA LEU A 328 7.73 -12.34 -8.13
C LEU A 328 9.03 -12.53 -7.35
N GLN A 329 10.00 -13.29 -7.87
CA GLN A 329 11.31 -13.45 -7.23
C GLN A 329 12.18 -12.18 -7.36
N HIS A 330 12.16 -11.53 -8.53
CA HIS A 330 12.80 -10.22 -8.71
C HIS A 330 12.20 -9.16 -7.79
N VAL A 331 10.87 -9.11 -7.70
CA VAL A 331 10.12 -8.19 -6.83
C VAL A 331 10.41 -8.51 -5.36
N MET A 332 10.38 -9.77 -4.93
CA MET A 332 10.74 -10.16 -3.56
C MET A 332 12.17 -9.74 -3.21
N LYS A 333 13.14 -9.99 -4.10
CA LYS A 333 14.53 -9.59 -3.89
C LYS A 333 14.66 -8.07 -3.74
N MET A 334 14.02 -7.29 -4.62
CA MET A 334 14.01 -5.83 -4.55
C MET A 334 13.31 -5.32 -3.28
N THR A 335 12.10 -5.80 -2.95
CA THR A 335 11.36 -5.32 -1.77
C THR A 335 12.01 -5.73 -0.46
N ARG A 336 12.71 -6.88 -0.42
CA ARG A 336 13.61 -7.26 0.69
C ARG A 336 14.83 -6.36 0.86
N THR A 337 15.15 -5.50 -0.10
CA THR A 337 16.15 -4.42 0.10
C THR A 337 15.54 -3.14 0.67
N TRP A 338 14.22 -2.96 0.62
CA TRP A 338 13.53 -1.76 1.12
C TRP A 338 13.34 -1.82 2.64
N ASP A 339 14.44 -1.61 3.38
CA ASP A 339 14.50 -1.71 4.85
C ASP A 339 13.39 -0.93 5.58
N SER A 340 12.90 0.18 4.99
CA SER A 340 11.76 0.94 5.53
C SER A 340 10.51 0.09 5.77
N THR A 341 10.25 -0.93 4.94
CA THR A 341 9.10 -1.82 5.03
C THR A 341 9.02 -2.51 6.38
N MET A 342 10.18 -2.80 6.97
CA MET A 342 10.30 -3.50 8.24
C MET A 342 9.78 -2.68 9.43
N SER A 343 9.75 -1.34 9.31
CA SER A 343 9.07 -0.48 10.29
C SER A 343 7.60 -0.85 10.51
N MET A 344 6.97 -1.51 9.53
CA MET A 344 5.56 -1.91 9.54
C MET A 344 5.34 -3.37 9.97
N ILE A 345 6.37 -4.11 10.39
CA ILE A 345 6.19 -5.43 11.00
C ILE A 345 5.39 -5.29 12.33
N PRO A 346 4.50 -6.25 12.67
CA PRO A 346 3.75 -6.28 13.93
C PRO A 346 4.63 -6.07 15.17
N LYS A 347 4.25 -5.12 16.03
CA LYS A 347 4.95 -4.72 17.26
C LYS A 347 4.17 -5.12 18.50
N GLY A 348 4.91 -5.39 19.57
CA GLY A 348 4.40 -5.79 20.88
C GLY A 348 4.03 -7.26 21.01
N GLY A 349 4.32 -8.08 19.99
CA GLY A 349 4.12 -9.52 20.00
C GLY A 349 2.71 -9.95 20.42
N ASP A 350 2.63 -11.11 21.09
CA ASP A 350 1.38 -11.76 21.48
C ASP A 350 0.57 -10.96 22.51
N VAL A 351 1.20 -10.03 23.26
CA VAL A 351 0.52 -9.13 24.21
C VAL A 351 -0.41 -8.15 23.49
N ILE A 352 -0.05 -7.75 22.28
CA ILE A 352 -0.81 -6.80 21.45
C ILE A 352 -1.68 -7.52 20.42
N TRP A 353 -1.12 -8.49 19.69
CA TRP A 353 -1.77 -9.12 18.53
C TRP A 353 -2.53 -10.40 18.85
N GLY A 354 -2.45 -10.88 20.09
CA GLY A 354 -3.01 -12.17 20.50
C GLY A 354 -2.05 -13.34 20.33
N ALA A 355 -2.41 -14.48 20.91
CA ALA A 355 -1.67 -15.74 20.85
C ALA A 355 -2.50 -16.82 20.14
N LEU A 356 -2.16 -18.10 20.32
CA LEU A 356 -2.86 -19.21 19.66
C LEU A 356 -4.38 -19.22 19.87
N ASP A 357 -4.88 -18.78 21.04
CA ASP A 357 -6.29 -18.97 21.43
C ASP A 357 -7.03 -17.70 21.88
N TRP A 358 -6.40 -16.53 21.75
CA TRP A 358 -7.04 -15.26 22.07
C TRP A 358 -6.54 -14.14 21.15
N SER A 359 -7.38 -13.15 20.91
CA SER A 359 -7.04 -11.88 20.26
C SER A 359 -7.88 -10.71 20.78
N PRO A 360 -7.39 -9.46 20.65
CA PRO A 360 -8.21 -8.27 20.90
C PRO A 360 -9.51 -8.29 20.08
N GLU A 361 -9.47 -8.82 18.86
CA GLU A 361 -10.61 -8.89 17.95
C GLU A 361 -11.56 -10.07 18.20
N ASP A 362 -11.33 -10.96 19.17
CA ASP A 362 -12.22 -12.12 19.41
C ASP A 362 -13.69 -11.70 19.58
N GLY A 363 -14.59 -12.32 18.81
CA GLY A 363 -16.01 -11.95 18.74
C GLY A 363 -16.31 -10.82 17.73
N HIS A 364 -15.33 -10.35 16.95
CA HIS A 364 -15.58 -9.60 15.73
C HIS A 364 -16.31 -10.49 14.71
N VAL A 365 -17.36 -9.95 14.09
CA VAL A 365 -18.08 -10.56 12.98
C VAL A 365 -17.96 -9.61 11.77
N PRO A 366 -17.61 -10.08 10.56
CA PRO A 366 -17.57 -9.30 9.31
C PRO A 366 -18.95 -8.83 8.84
N SER A 367 -19.63 -8.01 9.65
CA SER A 367 -20.98 -7.56 9.37
C SER A 367 -21.01 -6.46 8.31
N ARG A 368 -21.76 -6.70 7.24
CA ARG A 368 -22.16 -5.66 6.26
C ARG A 368 -22.82 -4.49 6.97
N ARG A 369 -22.09 -3.39 7.22
CA ARG A 369 -22.66 -2.07 7.52
C ARG A 369 -23.32 -1.45 6.28
N ARG A 370 -24.26 -2.17 5.67
CA ARG A 370 -25.29 -1.54 4.84
C ARG A 370 -26.06 -0.60 5.76
N LEU A 371 -25.90 0.70 5.54
CA LEU A 371 -26.69 1.73 6.21
C LEU A 371 -28.18 1.35 6.11
N LYS A 372 -28.84 1.17 7.26
CA LYS A 372 -30.30 1.13 7.32
C LYS A 372 -30.79 2.53 6.94
N ASN A 373 -31.17 2.72 5.68
CA ASN A 373 -31.89 3.92 5.28
C ASN A 373 -33.16 4.04 6.13
N ASN A 374 -33.46 5.25 6.58
CA ASN A 374 -34.63 5.55 7.40
C ASN A 374 -35.92 5.52 6.57
N ASP A 375 -36.40 4.32 6.23
CA ASP A 375 -37.79 4.12 5.82
C ASP A 375 -38.68 3.92 7.05
N THR A 376 -39.50 4.92 7.34
CA THR A 376 -40.35 4.99 8.52
C THR A 376 -41.45 3.93 8.48
N ARG A 377 -41.42 2.96 9.41
CA ARG A 377 -42.58 2.10 9.71
C ARG A 377 -42.71 1.79 11.20
N ASN A 378 -43.95 1.65 11.64
CA ASN A 378 -44.33 1.55 13.05
C ASN A 378 -43.76 0.30 13.72
N GLY A 379 -43.48 0.42 15.01
CA GLY A 379 -43.00 -0.69 15.82
C GLY A 379 -44.08 -1.74 16.12
N GLY A 380 -43.63 -2.96 16.35
CA GLY A 380 -44.31 -3.98 17.12
C GLY A 380 -43.34 -4.52 18.17
N TYR A 381 -43.83 -4.82 19.37
CA TYR A 381 -43.13 -5.73 20.26
C TYR A 381 -43.42 -7.14 19.77
N ASP A 382 -42.37 -7.89 19.45
CA ASP A 382 -42.35 -9.34 19.68
C ASP A 382 -40.91 -9.71 20.07
N GLY A 383 -40.79 -10.59 21.06
CA GLY A 383 -39.53 -11.18 21.46
C GLY A 383 -39.56 -12.65 21.12
N ASP A 384 -38.69 -13.08 20.22
CA ASP A 384 -38.33 -14.48 20.05
C ASP A 384 -36.81 -14.62 20.12
N GLY A 385 -36.33 -15.82 20.44
CA GLY A 385 -34.92 -16.06 20.72
C GLY A 385 -34.10 -16.11 19.43
N ASP A 386 -33.34 -15.04 19.15
CA ASP A 386 -32.22 -15.10 18.21
C ASP A 386 -31.22 -16.16 18.69
N THR A 387 -31.34 -17.39 18.16
CA THR A 387 -30.27 -18.37 18.18
C THR A 387 -29.14 -17.84 17.32
N VAL A 388 -28.27 -17.05 17.95
CA VAL A 388 -27.02 -16.56 17.38
C VAL A 388 -26.34 -17.73 16.66
N PRO A 389 -26.12 -17.67 15.33
CA PRO A 389 -25.41 -18.72 14.62
C PRO A 389 -24.08 -18.96 15.33
N SER A 390 -23.73 -20.22 15.55
CA SER A 390 -22.49 -20.60 16.25
C SER A 390 -21.28 -20.25 15.38
N SER A 391 -20.93 -18.95 15.35
CA SER A 391 -19.79 -18.41 14.62
C SER A 391 -18.55 -19.18 15.04
N LYS A 392 -17.91 -19.87 14.09
CA LYS A 392 -16.63 -20.56 14.35
C LYS A 392 -15.69 -19.58 15.04
N LYS A 393 -15.06 -20.01 16.14
CA LYS A 393 -14.08 -19.17 16.83
C LYS A 393 -12.92 -18.92 15.88
N VAL A 394 -12.71 -17.66 15.49
CA VAL A 394 -11.59 -17.28 14.61
C VAL A 394 -10.38 -16.92 15.47
N HIS A 395 -9.27 -17.60 15.22
CA HIS A 395 -8.05 -17.48 16.01
C HIS A 395 -7.10 -16.41 15.44
N TYR A 396 -7.51 -15.14 15.44
CA TYR A 396 -6.76 -14.05 14.78
C TYR A 396 -5.31 -13.84 15.29
N GLY A 397 -4.94 -14.31 16.49
CA GLY A 397 -3.54 -14.28 16.96
C GLY A 397 -2.59 -15.19 16.16
N ARG A 398 -3.12 -16.14 15.38
CA ARG A 398 -2.39 -17.04 14.48
C ARG A 398 -2.07 -16.37 13.14
N ILE A 399 -1.17 -15.38 13.13
CA ILE A 399 -0.85 -14.52 11.96
C ILE A 399 -0.54 -15.33 10.69
N ILE A 400 0.19 -16.45 10.80
CA ILE A 400 0.32 -17.44 9.73
C ILE A 400 -0.08 -18.82 10.29
N SER A 401 -0.91 -19.55 9.55
CA SER A 401 -1.24 -20.97 9.80
C SER A 401 -1.03 -21.78 8.53
N PHE A 402 -0.34 -22.92 8.59
CA PHE A 402 -0.16 -23.83 7.47
C PHE A 402 -1.30 -24.87 7.42
N GLY A 403 -2.21 -24.72 6.46
CA GLY A 403 -3.45 -25.51 6.35
C GLY A 403 -4.65 -24.86 7.03
N LYS A 404 -5.85 -25.01 6.43
CA LYS A 404 -7.11 -24.46 6.99
C LYS A 404 -7.55 -25.24 8.24
N ASP A 405 -7.34 -26.55 8.23
CA ASP A 405 -7.51 -27.45 9.37
C ASP A 405 -6.71 -26.96 10.58
N ILE A 406 -5.43 -26.67 10.42
CA ILE A 406 -4.56 -26.09 11.46
C ILE A 406 -5.03 -24.69 11.90
N ALA A 407 -5.55 -23.88 10.98
CA ALA A 407 -6.09 -22.56 11.31
C ALA A 407 -7.34 -22.63 12.20
N GLU A 408 -8.19 -23.65 12.02
CA GLU A 408 -9.42 -23.87 12.80
C GLU A 408 -9.25 -24.79 14.04
N ALA A 409 -8.17 -25.60 14.12
CA ALA A 409 -7.96 -26.59 15.18
C ALA A 409 -7.81 -26.00 16.59
N ASP A 410 -8.12 -26.79 17.62
CA ASP A 410 -7.81 -26.41 19.01
C ASP A 410 -6.28 -26.43 19.24
N SER A 411 -5.74 -25.52 20.05
CA SER A 411 -4.28 -25.44 20.24
C SER A 411 -3.67 -26.68 20.89
N SER A 412 -4.46 -27.49 21.60
CA SER A 412 -4.01 -28.79 22.14
C SER A 412 -3.76 -29.85 21.05
N GLU A 413 -4.29 -29.65 19.84
CA GLU A 413 -4.09 -30.53 18.68
C GLU A 413 -2.89 -30.09 17.80
N ILE A 414 -2.39 -28.86 18.01
CA ILE A 414 -1.33 -28.26 17.19
C ILE A 414 0.05 -28.52 17.80
N GLU A 415 0.57 -29.73 17.57
CA GLU A 415 1.99 -30.04 17.81
C GLU A 415 2.88 -29.16 16.91
N ARG A 416 3.70 -28.29 17.50
CA ARG A 416 4.64 -27.41 16.77
C ARG A 416 6.07 -27.92 16.93
N ILE A 417 6.78 -28.14 15.83
CA ILE A 417 8.18 -28.59 15.85
C ILE A 417 9.10 -27.38 15.68
N GLU A 418 9.99 -27.13 16.65
CA GLU A 418 10.90 -25.98 16.63
C GLU A 418 11.82 -25.99 15.39
N PHE A 419 11.83 -24.87 14.66
CA PHE A 419 12.49 -24.74 13.36
C PHE A 419 13.86 -24.03 13.40
N LEU A 420 14.21 -23.39 14.53
CA LEU A 420 15.42 -22.58 14.63
C LEU A 420 16.72 -23.39 14.50
N ASP A 421 16.74 -24.59 15.09
CA ASP A 421 17.86 -25.54 14.99
C ASP A 421 17.80 -26.40 13.71
N ALA A 422 16.81 -26.20 12.83
CA ALA A 422 16.67 -27.00 11.62
C ALA A 422 17.77 -26.66 10.60
N ILE A 423 18.59 -27.66 10.28
CA ILE A 423 19.73 -27.53 9.37
C ILE A 423 19.23 -27.13 7.98
N LYS A 424 19.79 -26.03 7.45
CA LYS A 424 19.52 -25.59 6.06
C LYS A 424 20.22 -26.54 5.08
N GLY A 425 19.44 -27.43 4.48
CA GLY A 425 19.92 -28.47 3.58
C GLY A 425 20.39 -27.91 2.23
N HIS A 426 21.36 -28.57 1.59
CA HIS A 426 21.82 -28.18 0.25
C HIS A 426 20.82 -28.63 -0.83
N ASN A 427 20.24 -27.68 -1.58
CA ASN A 427 19.39 -27.99 -2.72
C ASN A 427 20.23 -28.52 -3.91
N ILE A 428 19.89 -29.71 -4.41
CA ILE A 428 20.49 -30.29 -5.63
C ILE A 428 19.80 -29.69 -6.89
N ALA A 429 19.81 -28.35 -6.98
CA ALA A 429 19.20 -27.57 -8.06
C ALA A 429 20.24 -27.12 -9.11
N ASN A 430 21.13 -28.03 -9.51
CA ASN A 430 22.15 -27.74 -10.51
C ASN A 430 21.52 -27.47 -11.89
N ALA A 431 21.81 -26.30 -12.46
CA ALA A 431 21.58 -25.89 -13.85
C ALA A 431 20.14 -25.67 -14.36
N THR A 432 19.08 -25.87 -13.58
CA THR A 432 17.68 -25.62 -14.02
C THR A 432 17.15 -24.23 -13.71
N CYS A 433 17.45 -23.68 -12.52
CA CYS A 433 16.98 -22.35 -12.12
C CYS A 433 17.82 -21.24 -12.78
N LYS A 434 17.37 -20.75 -13.93
CA LYS A 434 18.01 -19.63 -14.62
C LYS A 434 17.58 -18.28 -14.05
N ASP A 435 18.59 -17.44 -13.84
CA ASP A 435 18.56 -15.98 -13.70
C ASP A 435 18.14 -15.35 -12.35
N VAL A 436 17.55 -16.07 -11.39
CA VAL A 436 17.29 -15.53 -10.03
C VAL A 436 17.65 -16.51 -8.92
N TRP A 437 18.48 -16.06 -7.98
CA TRP A 437 18.74 -16.72 -6.69
C TRP A 437 18.13 -15.90 -5.55
N THR A 438 17.59 -16.58 -4.55
CA THR A 438 16.98 -16.02 -3.33
C THR A 438 17.27 -16.94 -2.15
N GLU A 439 17.16 -16.46 -0.92
CA GLU A 439 17.55 -17.19 0.31
C GLU A 439 16.79 -18.52 0.50
N TYR A 440 15.64 -18.68 -0.15
CA TYR A 440 14.90 -19.95 -0.20
C TYR A 440 15.62 -21.07 -0.96
N HIS A 441 16.52 -20.74 -1.89
CA HIS A 441 17.35 -21.71 -2.59
C HIS A 441 18.47 -22.24 -1.68
N ASP A 442 18.99 -21.42 -0.77
CA ASP A 442 20.01 -21.80 0.22
C ASP A 442 19.42 -22.55 1.44
N MET A 443 18.12 -22.43 1.67
CA MET A 443 17.42 -22.97 2.85
C MET A 443 17.15 -24.48 2.77
N GLY A 444 17.07 -25.05 1.55
CA GLY A 444 16.82 -26.46 1.33
C GLY A 444 15.38 -26.92 1.59
N ILE A 445 15.03 -28.10 1.08
CA ILE A 445 13.73 -28.76 1.33
C ILE A 445 13.52 -28.99 2.85
N GLU A 446 14.58 -29.25 3.61
CA GLU A 446 14.48 -29.51 5.06
C GLU A 446 14.11 -28.24 5.84
N GLY A 447 14.73 -27.08 5.55
CA GLY A 447 14.33 -25.81 6.14
C GLY A 447 12.94 -25.34 5.69
N ILE A 448 12.52 -25.67 4.45
CA ILE A 448 11.15 -25.42 3.98
C ILE A 448 10.13 -26.22 4.79
N ARG A 449 10.43 -27.50 5.08
CA ARG A 449 9.57 -28.35 5.93
C ARG A 449 9.54 -27.88 7.38
N ALA A 450 10.69 -27.54 7.97
CA ALA A 450 10.73 -27.05 9.35
C ALA A 450 9.77 -25.85 9.57
N ILE A 451 9.63 -24.97 8.58
CA ILE A 451 8.69 -23.85 8.63
C ILE A 451 7.22 -24.29 8.51
N SER A 452 6.89 -25.26 7.64
CA SER A 452 5.52 -25.81 7.62
C SER A 452 5.18 -26.59 8.88
N ASP A 453 6.16 -27.26 9.46
CA ASP A 453 6.00 -28.23 10.56
C ASP A 453 6.00 -27.54 11.94
N TYR A 454 6.40 -26.26 12.01
CA TYR A 454 6.04 -25.35 13.12
C TYR A 454 4.54 -24.98 13.12
N LYS A 455 3.85 -25.17 11.99
CA LYS A 455 2.39 -25.04 11.75
C LYS A 455 1.78 -23.66 11.94
N VAL A 456 2.05 -22.96 13.05
CA VAL A 456 1.38 -21.71 13.42
C VAL A 456 2.35 -20.69 14.00
N TYR A 457 2.37 -19.49 13.41
CA TYR A 457 3.17 -18.36 13.85
C TYR A 457 2.29 -17.26 14.44
N THR A 458 2.58 -16.87 15.68
CA THR A 458 2.04 -15.68 16.35
C THR A 458 2.96 -14.47 16.15
N ALA A 459 2.55 -13.29 16.61
CA ALA A 459 3.33 -12.06 16.48
C ALA A 459 4.70 -12.10 17.21
N GLY A 460 4.86 -12.95 18.23
CA GLY A 460 6.16 -13.24 18.83
C GLY A 460 7.07 -14.00 17.86
N SER A 461 6.65 -15.20 17.42
CA SER A 461 7.46 -16.09 16.56
C SER A 461 7.67 -15.59 15.12
N ILE A 462 6.94 -14.56 14.67
CA ILE A 462 7.06 -14.07 13.29
C ILE A 462 8.39 -13.36 13.02
N ILE A 463 9.03 -12.82 14.06
CA ILE A 463 10.35 -12.19 13.97
C ILE A 463 11.41 -13.26 13.72
N ASP A 464 11.32 -14.38 14.43
CA ASP A 464 12.20 -15.55 14.28
C ASP A 464 12.04 -16.22 12.91
N LEU A 465 10.81 -16.32 12.41
CA LEU A 465 10.53 -16.77 11.04
C LEU A 465 11.26 -15.89 10.02
N LEU A 466 11.12 -14.57 10.13
CA LEU A 466 11.76 -13.63 9.21
C LEU A 466 13.29 -13.68 9.31
N HIS A 467 13.87 -13.86 10.51
CA HIS A 467 15.32 -14.08 10.66
C HIS A 467 15.79 -15.35 9.95
N TYR A 468 15.00 -16.42 9.99
CA TYR A 468 15.33 -17.68 9.31
C TYR A 468 15.21 -17.57 7.78
N VAL A 469 14.19 -16.89 7.24
CA VAL A 469 13.93 -16.85 5.78
C VAL A 469 14.50 -15.66 5.02
N ALA A 470 14.89 -14.59 5.70
CA ALA A 470 15.38 -13.35 5.10
C ALA A 470 16.54 -12.73 5.93
N PRO A 471 17.60 -13.50 6.26
CA PRO A 471 18.59 -13.11 7.27
C PRO A 471 19.24 -11.75 7.01
N HIS A 472 19.68 -11.45 5.77
CA HIS A 472 20.29 -10.16 5.43
C HIS A 472 19.33 -8.97 5.55
N THR A 473 18.05 -9.19 5.21
CA THR A 473 16.99 -8.18 5.39
C THR A 473 16.81 -7.90 6.88
N MET A 474 16.71 -8.96 7.68
CA MET A 474 16.54 -8.86 9.12
C MET A 474 17.77 -8.27 9.84
N GLU A 475 18.98 -8.54 9.36
CA GLU A 475 20.23 -7.97 9.85
C GLU A 475 20.24 -6.44 9.72
N ARG A 476 20.04 -5.91 8.50
CA ARG A 476 19.97 -4.46 8.26
C ARG A 476 18.84 -3.80 9.04
N GLY A 477 17.61 -4.32 8.95
CA GLY A 477 16.47 -3.69 9.61
C GLY A 477 16.50 -3.78 11.14
N SER A 478 17.10 -4.82 11.73
CA SER A 478 17.24 -4.93 13.19
C SER A 478 18.23 -3.93 13.79
N ALA A 479 19.11 -3.34 12.96
CA ALA A 479 19.93 -2.19 13.34
C ALA A 479 19.12 -0.88 13.41
N HIS A 480 17.99 -0.80 12.70
CA HIS A 480 17.21 0.44 12.53
C HIS A 480 15.80 0.42 13.12
N PHE A 481 15.25 -0.75 13.46
CA PHE A 481 13.87 -0.93 13.91
C PHE A 481 13.79 -1.88 15.12
N SER A 482 12.59 -1.93 15.70
CA SER A 482 12.28 -2.70 16.90
C SER A 482 10.78 -3.02 16.98
N TYR A 483 10.47 -4.15 17.62
CA TYR A 483 9.14 -4.77 17.63
C TYR A 483 8.68 -5.14 19.04
N GLY A 484 9.44 -4.78 20.07
CA GLY A 484 9.21 -5.19 21.45
C GLY A 484 8.23 -4.28 22.19
N ILE A 485 8.24 -4.45 23.51
CA ILE A 485 7.61 -3.57 24.50
C ILE A 485 8.71 -3.21 25.50
N ALA A 486 8.83 -1.94 25.87
CA ALA A 486 9.79 -1.56 26.89
C ALA A 486 9.33 -2.01 28.27
N ASP A 487 10.14 -2.82 28.96
CA ASP A 487 9.95 -3.10 30.40
C ASP A 487 10.04 -1.79 31.21
N ASN A 488 11.13 -1.05 30.99
CA ASN A 488 11.42 0.24 31.60
C ASN A 488 11.89 1.25 30.54
N LEU A 489 11.10 2.31 30.30
CA LEU A 489 11.43 3.38 29.34
C LEU A 489 12.54 4.35 29.81
N ASP A 490 13.04 4.20 31.04
CA ASP A 490 14.23 4.90 31.55
C ASP A 490 15.54 4.13 31.33
N ASP A 491 15.48 2.93 30.73
CA ASP A 491 16.68 2.20 30.29
C ASP A 491 17.40 3.00 29.18
N PRO A 492 18.70 3.35 29.35
CA PRO A 492 19.45 4.13 28.38
C PRO A 492 19.46 3.58 26.95
N LYS A 493 19.18 2.29 26.73
CA LYS A 493 19.09 1.71 25.38
C LYS A 493 18.00 2.38 24.53
N TYR A 494 16.91 2.86 25.12
CA TYR A 494 15.81 3.53 24.41
C TYR A 494 16.18 4.92 23.86
N ASN A 495 17.36 5.43 24.20
CA ASN A 495 17.96 6.59 23.52
C ASN A 495 18.58 6.23 22.15
N GLN A 496 18.65 4.96 21.74
CA GLN A 496 19.13 4.57 20.42
C GLN A 496 18.02 4.71 19.36
N TYR A 497 18.39 5.17 18.17
CA TYR A 497 17.45 5.51 17.10
C TYR A 497 16.54 4.35 16.67
N LYS A 498 16.97 3.09 16.85
CA LYS A 498 16.18 1.90 16.49
C LYS A 498 14.86 1.73 17.26
N TYR A 499 14.67 2.45 18.36
CA TYR A 499 13.46 2.40 19.19
C TYR A 499 12.49 3.55 18.90
N TRP A 500 12.92 4.60 18.22
CA TRP A 500 12.16 5.86 18.09
C TRP A 500 10.93 5.75 17.17
N SER A 501 10.88 4.74 16.30
CA SER A 501 9.69 4.41 15.50
C SER A 501 8.75 3.39 16.15
N ASN A 502 9.11 2.79 17.30
CA ASN A 502 8.23 1.86 18.01
C ASN A 502 7.47 2.60 19.14
N PRO A 503 6.15 2.82 19.02
CA PRO A 503 5.36 3.52 20.03
C PRO A 503 5.24 2.79 21.38
N LEU A 504 5.69 1.52 21.45
CA LEU A 504 5.76 0.70 22.67
C LEU A 504 7.18 0.67 23.28
N GLU A 505 8.17 1.27 22.61
CA GLU A 505 9.57 1.38 23.09
C GLU A 505 10.07 2.84 23.06
N THR A 506 9.18 3.81 22.85
CA THR A 506 9.47 5.23 23.00
C THR A 506 8.38 5.99 23.76
N ARG A 507 8.71 7.22 24.15
CA ARG A 507 7.82 8.18 24.81
C ARG A 507 7.31 9.20 23.79
N LEU A 508 6.20 9.87 24.07
CA LEU A 508 5.82 11.10 23.39
C LEU A 508 6.73 12.28 23.83
N PRO A 509 6.75 13.40 23.09
CA PRO A 509 7.52 14.60 23.44
C PRO A 509 6.98 15.33 24.69
N ASN A 510 7.78 16.25 25.25
CA ASN A 510 7.35 17.10 26.37
C ASN A 510 6.49 18.30 25.90
N ALA A 511 5.31 18.02 25.33
CA ALA A 511 4.52 19.01 24.61
C ALA A 511 3.02 19.04 25.02
N PRO A 512 2.65 19.41 26.26
CA PRO A 512 1.27 19.30 26.76
C PRO A 512 0.22 20.11 25.96
N ASP A 513 0.59 21.22 25.31
CA ASP A 513 -0.29 22.00 24.44
C ASP A 513 -0.60 21.31 23.09
N MET A 514 0.19 20.31 22.73
CA MET A 514 0.10 19.61 21.44
C MET A 514 -1.08 18.63 21.46
N GLU A 515 -1.66 18.40 20.30
CA GLU A 515 -2.74 17.42 20.11
C GLU A 515 -2.30 16.35 19.09
N ILE A 516 -2.62 15.09 19.36
CA ILE A 516 -2.37 13.96 18.45
C ILE A 516 -3.72 13.38 18.05
N PHE A 517 -3.92 13.18 16.76
CA PHE A 517 -5.13 12.58 16.21
C PHE A 517 -4.78 11.31 15.44
N SER A 518 -5.57 10.25 15.60
CA SER A 518 -5.59 9.10 14.70
C SER A 518 -6.86 9.17 13.84
N LEU A 519 -6.69 9.41 12.54
CA LEU A 519 -7.75 9.47 11.54
C LEU A 519 -7.63 8.24 10.64
N TYR A 520 -8.64 7.38 10.58
CA TYR A 520 -8.58 6.17 9.76
C TYR A 520 -9.97 5.67 9.33
N GLY A 521 -9.99 4.84 8.29
CA GLY A 521 -11.20 4.23 7.77
C GLY A 521 -11.66 3.04 8.61
N VAL A 522 -12.97 2.80 8.60
CA VAL A 522 -13.61 1.62 9.21
C VAL A 522 -14.74 1.12 8.32
N GLY A 523 -15.16 -0.13 8.54
CA GLY A 523 -16.14 -0.84 7.73
C GLY A 523 -15.57 -1.57 6.51
N ILE A 524 -14.24 -1.74 6.42
CA ILE A 524 -13.58 -2.44 5.30
C ILE A 524 -12.87 -3.71 5.81
N PRO A 525 -13.14 -4.90 5.23
CA PRO A 525 -12.42 -6.13 5.54
C PRO A 525 -10.92 -6.01 5.27
N THR A 526 -10.12 -5.95 6.35
CA THR A 526 -8.70 -5.62 6.33
C THR A 526 -7.86 -6.81 6.79
N GLU A 527 -6.72 -7.06 6.14
CA GLU A 527 -5.93 -8.28 6.30
C GLU A 527 -5.35 -8.44 7.72
N ARG A 528 -5.63 -9.58 8.38
CA ARG A 528 -5.30 -9.81 9.80
C ARG A 528 -4.46 -11.06 10.08
N ALA A 529 -4.69 -12.14 9.34
CA ALA A 529 -3.97 -13.41 9.44
C ALA A 529 -4.13 -14.21 8.14
N TYR A 530 -3.29 -15.21 7.92
CA TYR A 530 -3.17 -15.90 6.63
C TYR A 530 -3.14 -17.43 6.79
N VAL A 531 -3.86 -18.12 5.91
CA VAL A 531 -3.73 -19.56 5.68
C VAL A 531 -2.75 -19.77 4.52
N TYR A 532 -1.66 -20.48 4.80
CA TYR A 532 -0.60 -20.78 3.85
C TYR A 532 -0.57 -22.26 3.48
N LYS A 533 0.02 -22.56 2.32
CA LYS A 533 0.40 -23.90 1.87
C LYS A 533 1.79 -23.89 1.25
N LEU A 534 2.39 -25.07 1.15
CA LEU A 534 3.61 -25.27 0.38
C LEU A 534 3.29 -25.25 -1.13
N SER A 535 4.16 -24.61 -1.90
CA SER A 535 4.17 -24.70 -3.36
C SER A 535 4.72 -26.07 -3.82
N PRO A 536 4.27 -26.68 -4.94
CA PRO A 536 4.49 -28.10 -5.28
C PRO A 536 5.93 -28.60 -5.61
N ALA A 537 6.99 -28.04 -5.01
CA ALA A 537 8.40 -28.46 -5.05
C ALA A 537 9.12 -28.61 -6.41
N ALA A 538 8.42 -28.55 -7.54
CA ALA A 538 8.94 -28.92 -8.87
C ALA A 538 9.44 -27.73 -9.72
N GLU A 539 9.27 -26.49 -9.25
CA GLU A 539 9.61 -25.27 -9.99
C GLU A 539 10.46 -24.33 -9.12
N CYS A 540 11.25 -23.47 -9.77
CA CYS A 540 12.12 -22.50 -9.10
C CYS A 540 11.31 -21.28 -8.61
N TYR A 541 10.44 -21.46 -7.61
CA TYR A 541 9.57 -20.41 -7.05
C TYR A 541 9.78 -20.17 -5.55
N ILE A 542 9.08 -19.18 -5.02
CA ILE A 542 8.90 -18.97 -3.57
C ILE A 542 8.11 -20.19 -3.03
N PRO A 543 8.60 -20.88 -1.97
CA PRO A 543 8.03 -22.16 -1.54
C PRO A 543 6.75 -22.04 -0.72
N PHE A 544 6.40 -20.84 -0.27
CA PHE A 544 5.22 -20.56 0.55
C PHE A 544 4.23 -19.69 -0.23
N GLN A 545 2.96 -20.11 -0.25
CA GLN A 545 1.88 -19.41 -0.95
C GLN A 545 0.64 -19.30 -0.07
N ILE A 546 -0.11 -18.21 -0.21
CA ILE A 546 -1.43 -18.07 0.40
C ILE A 546 -2.36 -19.11 -0.25
N ASP A 547 -3.11 -19.85 0.58
CA ASP A 547 -4.04 -20.86 0.10
C ASP A 547 -5.39 -20.26 -0.24
N THR A 548 -5.54 -19.80 -1.47
CA THR A 548 -6.80 -19.27 -2.01
C THR A 548 -7.96 -20.26 -2.03
N ALA A 549 -7.73 -21.57 -1.81
CA ALA A 549 -8.81 -22.53 -1.61
C ALA A 549 -9.45 -22.42 -0.22
N ALA A 550 -8.71 -21.92 0.77
CA ALA A 550 -9.17 -21.76 2.14
C ALA A 550 -10.17 -20.58 2.25
N ASN A 551 -11.45 -20.93 2.26
CA ASN A 551 -12.60 -20.02 2.38
C ASN A 551 -13.61 -20.59 3.38
N ASP A 552 -14.42 -19.74 4.02
CA ASP A 552 -15.52 -20.20 4.88
C ASP A 552 -16.77 -20.65 4.11
N GLY A 553 -16.88 -20.30 2.82
CA GLY A 553 -17.98 -20.72 1.94
C GLY A 553 -19.24 -19.85 2.03
N GLU A 554 -19.38 -19.06 3.08
CA GLU A 554 -20.41 -18.02 3.22
C GLU A 554 -19.93 -16.68 2.62
N GLU A 555 -20.85 -15.87 2.05
CA GLU A 555 -20.47 -14.57 1.45
C GLU A 555 -19.82 -13.59 2.44
N ASP A 556 -20.19 -13.69 3.72
CA ASP A 556 -19.82 -12.77 4.81
C ASP A 556 -18.91 -13.45 5.86
N GLY A 557 -18.24 -14.55 5.48
CA GLY A 557 -17.29 -15.28 6.33
C GLY A 557 -16.01 -14.51 6.63
N CYS A 558 -15.31 -14.90 7.71
CA CYS A 558 -14.09 -14.23 8.18
C CYS A 558 -12.87 -14.55 7.32
N LEU A 559 -12.79 -15.79 6.82
CA LEU A 559 -11.74 -16.31 5.96
C LEU A 559 -12.19 -16.27 4.49
N LYS A 560 -11.49 -15.47 3.69
CA LYS A 560 -11.70 -15.39 2.26
C LYS A 560 -10.37 -15.38 1.49
N ASP A 561 -10.29 -16.22 0.46
CA ASP A 561 -9.14 -16.38 -0.43
C ASP A 561 -7.81 -16.62 0.33
N GLY A 562 -7.86 -17.39 1.42
CA GLY A 562 -6.72 -17.68 2.29
C GLY A 562 -6.39 -16.57 3.30
N VAL A 563 -7.19 -15.51 3.39
CA VAL A 563 -6.94 -14.36 4.26
C VAL A 563 -8.08 -14.16 5.27
N TYR A 564 -7.75 -14.18 6.55
CA TYR A 564 -8.65 -13.75 7.63
C TYR A 564 -8.67 -12.21 7.70
N THR A 565 -9.86 -11.64 7.86
CA THR A 565 -10.05 -10.18 7.90
C THR A 565 -10.74 -9.67 9.17
N VAL A 566 -10.45 -8.42 9.52
CA VAL A 566 -11.09 -7.64 10.61
C VAL A 566 -11.41 -6.22 10.14
N ASP A 567 -12.03 -5.41 11.00
CA ASP A 567 -12.29 -3.99 10.73
C ASP A 567 -10.99 -3.17 10.55
N GLY A 568 -11.01 -2.23 9.59
CA GLY A 568 -9.85 -1.43 9.20
C GLY A 568 -10.12 -0.58 7.95
N ASP A 569 -9.03 -0.07 7.39
CA ASP A 569 -9.04 0.84 6.23
C ASP A 569 -8.64 0.17 4.90
N GLU A 570 -8.77 -1.16 4.77
CA GLU A 570 -8.24 -2.04 3.69
C GLU A 570 -6.77 -2.46 3.89
N THR A 571 -5.93 -1.61 4.50
CA THR A 571 -4.48 -1.87 4.66
C THR A 571 -4.05 -2.00 6.12
N VAL A 572 -4.62 -1.18 7.00
CA VAL A 572 -4.25 -1.08 8.43
C VAL A 572 -5.44 -1.48 9.29
N PRO A 573 -5.34 -2.58 10.06
CA PRO A 573 -6.38 -2.96 11.02
C PRO A 573 -6.64 -1.85 12.03
N VAL A 574 -7.90 -1.67 12.44
CA VAL A 574 -8.34 -0.72 13.48
C VAL A 574 -7.47 -0.80 14.73
N LEU A 575 -7.08 -2.01 15.16
CA LEU A 575 -6.16 -2.22 16.28
C LEU A 575 -4.87 -1.39 16.13
N SER A 576 -4.22 -1.47 14.97
CA SER A 576 -2.93 -0.79 14.72
C SER A 576 -3.08 0.72 14.54
N ALA A 577 -4.15 1.18 13.89
CA ALA A 577 -4.41 2.60 13.70
C ALA A 577 -4.91 3.30 14.97
N GLY A 578 -5.65 2.59 15.82
CA GLY A 578 -6.38 3.17 16.95
C GLY A 578 -5.72 3.01 18.32
N TYR A 579 -5.07 1.87 18.62
CA TYR A 579 -4.75 1.47 20.00
C TYR A 579 -3.95 2.52 20.80
N MET A 580 -2.99 3.19 20.16
CA MET A 580 -2.18 4.19 20.86
C MET A 580 -3.02 5.40 21.30
N CYS A 581 -3.88 5.96 20.44
CA CYS A 581 -4.77 7.08 20.83
C CYS A 581 -6.00 6.64 21.64
N ALA A 582 -6.42 5.37 21.50
CA ALA A 582 -7.52 4.79 22.28
C ALA A 582 -7.12 4.42 23.71
N LYS A 583 -5.85 4.03 23.95
CA LYS A 583 -5.38 3.57 25.26
C LYS A 583 -3.90 3.88 25.56
N GLY A 584 -2.96 3.47 24.70
CA GLY A 584 -1.52 3.50 25.02
C GLY A 584 -0.95 4.88 25.39
N TRP A 585 -1.48 5.94 24.77
CA TRP A 585 -1.16 7.36 25.04
C TRP A 585 -2.33 8.13 25.67
N ARG A 586 -3.43 7.47 26.03
CA ARG A 586 -4.66 8.19 26.42
C ARG A 586 -4.57 8.73 27.84
N GLY A 587 -4.45 10.05 27.96
CA GLY A 587 -4.16 10.72 29.24
C GLY A 587 -2.68 10.65 29.58
N LYS A 588 -2.33 10.52 30.87
CA LYS A 588 -0.93 10.36 31.30
C LYS A 588 -0.60 8.88 31.47
N THR A 589 0.37 8.40 30.69
CA THR A 589 0.90 7.03 30.73
C THR A 589 2.43 7.06 30.68
N ARG A 590 3.10 5.93 30.90
CA ARG A 590 4.53 5.73 30.67
C ARG A 590 4.97 6.13 29.26
N PHE A 591 4.07 5.98 28.28
CA PHE A 591 4.28 6.33 26.88
C PHE A 591 3.89 7.79 26.59
N ASN A 592 2.94 8.38 27.32
CA ASN A 592 2.56 9.80 27.26
C ASN A 592 2.77 10.52 28.61
N PRO A 593 4.03 10.78 29.02
CA PRO A 593 4.32 11.34 30.35
C PRO A 593 3.88 12.81 30.50
N SER A 594 3.86 13.56 29.40
CA SER A 594 3.42 14.96 29.36
C SER A 594 1.90 15.09 29.44
N GLY A 595 1.14 14.09 28.98
CA GLY A 595 -0.32 14.10 28.94
C GLY A 595 -0.88 14.85 27.72
N ILE A 596 -0.19 14.76 26.58
CA ILE A 596 -0.66 15.23 25.27
C ILE A 596 -2.09 14.74 25.01
N ARG A 597 -2.98 15.61 24.54
CA ARG A 597 -4.36 15.23 24.22
C ARG A 597 -4.40 14.36 22.96
N THR A 598 -5.04 13.20 23.07
CA THR A 598 -5.12 12.19 22.00
C THR A 598 -6.58 11.94 21.59
N TYR A 599 -6.86 11.96 20.30
CA TYR A 599 -8.21 11.70 19.77
C TYR A 599 -8.21 10.62 18.69
N VAL A 600 -9.30 9.87 18.61
CA VAL A 600 -9.60 8.87 17.59
C VAL A 600 -10.78 9.36 16.76
N ARG A 601 -10.59 9.52 15.44
CA ARG A 601 -11.64 9.98 14.52
C ARG A 601 -11.73 9.06 13.31
N GLU A 602 -12.68 8.15 13.37
CA GLU A 602 -12.95 7.16 12.34
C GLU A 602 -13.86 7.71 11.23
N TYR A 603 -13.79 7.08 10.06
CA TYR A 603 -14.62 7.37 8.89
C TYR A 603 -15.20 6.05 8.36
N ASN A 604 -16.51 5.82 8.53
CA ASN A 604 -17.16 4.67 7.90
C ASN A 604 -17.00 4.78 6.38
N HIS A 605 -16.51 3.71 5.74
CA HIS A 605 -16.47 3.60 4.30
C HIS A 605 -17.89 3.51 3.72
N SER A 606 -18.23 4.46 2.86
CA SER A 606 -19.33 4.32 1.91
C SER A 606 -18.75 4.31 0.49
N PRO A 607 -18.96 3.24 -0.30
CA PRO A 607 -18.48 3.19 -1.68
C PRO A 607 -19.25 4.21 -2.54
N PRO A 608 -18.65 4.73 -3.63
CA PRO A 608 -19.35 5.60 -4.57
C PRO A 608 -20.58 4.90 -5.14
N SER A 609 -21.69 5.64 -5.27
CA SER A 609 -22.99 5.11 -5.70
C SER A 609 -23.01 4.73 -7.18
N ASN A 610 -22.18 5.38 -7.99
CA ASN A 610 -22.15 5.25 -9.44
C ASN A 610 -20.71 5.36 -9.97
N LEU A 611 -20.42 4.69 -11.08
CA LEU A 611 -19.09 4.72 -11.74
C LEU A 611 -18.64 6.14 -12.17
N LEU A 612 -19.58 7.06 -12.35
CA LEU A 612 -19.32 8.46 -12.70
C LEU A 612 -18.91 9.35 -11.50
N GLU A 613 -19.04 8.85 -10.27
CA GLU A 613 -18.77 9.62 -9.04
C GLU A 613 -17.27 9.70 -8.68
N GLY A 614 -16.42 8.91 -9.36
CA GLY A 614 -14.98 8.87 -9.14
C GLY A 614 -14.59 8.15 -7.85
N ARG A 615 -13.52 8.62 -7.20
CA ARG A 615 -13.18 8.17 -5.83
C ARG A 615 -14.25 8.69 -4.87
N GLY A 616 -14.88 7.78 -4.13
CA GLY A 616 -16.01 8.12 -3.25
C GLY A 616 -15.66 9.21 -2.23
N THR A 617 -16.45 10.27 -2.21
CA THR A 617 -16.31 11.41 -1.25
C THR A 617 -16.52 11.01 0.21
N GLN A 618 -16.95 9.76 0.44
CA GLN A 618 -17.15 9.10 1.74
C GLN A 618 -16.34 7.79 1.86
N SER A 619 -15.36 7.56 0.99
CA SER A 619 -14.51 6.37 1.07
C SER A 619 -13.68 6.37 2.36
N GLY A 620 -13.59 5.20 2.99
CA GLY A 620 -12.68 4.94 4.11
C GLY A 620 -11.38 4.24 3.69
N ALA A 621 -11.20 3.88 2.41
CA ALA A 621 -10.05 3.06 2.00
C ALA A 621 -8.72 3.81 2.14
N HIS A 622 -7.65 3.09 2.50
CA HIS A 622 -6.39 3.62 3.06
C HIS A 622 -5.79 4.83 2.34
N VAL A 623 -5.90 4.88 1.01
CA VAL A 623 -5.43 6.00 0.18
C VAL A 623 -6.58 6.93 -0.23
N ASP A 624 -7.74 6.39 -0.56
CA ASP A 624 -8.93 7.14 -0.99
C ASP A 624 -9.51 8.04 0.11
N ILE A 625 -9.24 7.73 1.39
CA ILE A 625 -9.67 8.52 2.54
C ILE A 625 -9.14 9.96 2.52
N MET A 626 -8.04 10.25 1.80
CA MET A 626 -7.56 11.62 1.57
C MET A 626 -8.46 12.44 0.63
N GLY A 627 -9.43 11.79 -0.03
CA GLY A 627 -10.56 12.41 -0.72
C GLY A 627 -11.85 12.51 0.11
N ASN A 628 -11.89 11.95 1.32
CA ASN A 628 -13.08 11.92 2.17
C ASN A 628 -13.43 13.31 2.69
N PHE A 629 -14.66 13.78 2.43
CA PHE A 629 -15.06 15.15 2.72
C PHE A 629 -15.03 15.47 4.22
N ALA A 630 -15.41 14.53 5.08
CA ALA A 630 -15.35 14.72 6.53
C ALA A 630 -13.91 14.77 7.05
N LEU A 631 -13.01 13.98 6.47
CA LEU A 631 -11.57 14.00 6.83
C LEU A 631 -10.93 15.33 6.45
N ILE A 632 -11.21 15.80 5.23
CA ILE A 632 -10.72 17.09 4.75
C ILE A 632 -11.30 18.22 5.60
N GLU A 633 -12.58 18.17 6.00
CA GLU A 633 -13.14 19.16 6.93
C GLU A 633 -12.45 19.16 8.30
N ASP A 634 -12.28 17.99 8.94
CA ASP A 634 -11.60 17.86 10.23
C ASP A 634 -10.16 18.41 10.17
N ILE A 635 -9.40 18.07 9.12
CA ILE A 635 -8.04 18.59 8.90
C ILE A 635 -8.02 20.11 8.73
N ILE A 636 -8.88 20.66 7.87
CA ILE A 636 -8.87 22.10 7.57
C ILE A 636 -9.30 22.92 8.80
N ARG A 637 -10.23 22.41 9.62
CA ARG A 637 -10.60 23.03 10.90
C ARG A 637 -9.40 23.08 11.86
N ILE A 638 -8.64 21.98 12.01
CA ILE A 638 -7.42 21.97 12.85
C ILE A 638 -6.33 22.93 12.31
N ALA A 639 -6.11 22.94 10.99
CA ALA A 639 -5.16 23.85 10.34
C ALA A 639 -5.55 25.33 10.50
N ALA A 640 -6.86 25.62 10.48
CA ALA A 640 -7.43 26.93 10.80
C ALA A 640 -7.40 27.27 12.31
N GLY A 641 -7.03 26.33 13.19
CA GLY A 641 -6.76 26.56 14.61
C GLY A 641 -7.73 25.93 15.60
N ALA A 642 -8.68 25.10 15.14
CA ALA A 642 -9.56 24.33 16.02
C ALA A 642 -8.78 23.29 16.85
N GLN A 643 -9.27 23.00 18.06
CA GLN A 643 -8.81 21.91 18.91
C GLN A 643 -9.69 20.66 18.67
N GLY A 644 -9.28 19.50 19.17
CA GLY A 644 -10.08 18.27 19.02
C GLY A 644 -11.43 18.36 19.74
N GLU A 645 -11.51 19.10 20.84
CA GLU A 645 -12.75 19.45 21.55
C GLU A 645 -13.74 20.21 20.64
N ASP A 646 -13.27 21.17 19.82
CA ASP A 646 -14.11 21.91 18.85
C ASP A 646 -14.66 21.02 17.72
N LEU A 647 -14.02 19.87 17.47
CA LEU A 647 -14.48 18.84 16.52
C LEU A 647 -15.46 17.83 17.14
N GLY A 648 -15.82 17.99 18.42
CA GLY A 648 -16.61 17.04 19.19
C GLY A 648 -15.81 15.89 19.82
N GLY A 649 -14.48 15.98 19.84
CA GLY A 649 -13.59 14.99 20.46
C GLY A 649 -13.42 13.72 19.62
N ASP A 650 -13.59 12.55 20.26
CA ASP A 650 -13.54 11.26 19.60
C ASP A 650 -14.78 11.02 18.72
N ARG A 651 -14.58 10.40 17.56
CA ARG A 651 -15.65 9.86 16.72
C ARG A 651 -15.30 8.43 16.37
N VAL A 652 -15.85 7.48 17.13
CA VAL A 652 -15.56 6.04 17.03
C VAL A 652 -16.83 5.28 16.71
N TYR A 653 -16.72 4.36 15.75
CA TYR A 653 -17.75 3.42 15.33
C TYR A 653 -17.27 1.96 15.50
N SER A 654 -15.97 1.70 15.56
CA SER A 654 -15.38 0.39 15.80
C SER A 654 -15.43 -0.03 17.28
N ASP A 655 -15.09 -1.28 17.56
CA ASP A 655 -14.95 -1.82 18.91
C ASP A 655 -13.59 -1.45 19.57
N ILE A 656 -12.78 -0.53 19.03
CA ILE A 656 -11.38 -0.28 19.44
C ILE A 656 -11.19 -0.11 20.96
N PHE A 657 -12.08 0.60 21.66
CA PHE A 657 -12.00 0.77 23.13
C PHE A 657 -12.27 -0.55 23.88
N LYS A 658 -13.16 -1.40 23.37
CA LYS A 658 -13.46 -2.73 23.92
C LYS A 658 -12.33 -3.72 23.63
N TRP A 659 -11.67 -3.60 22.47
CA TRP A 659 -10.48 -4.38 22.12
C TRP A 659 -9.27 -3.95 22.95
N SER A 660 -9.07 -2.65 23.19
CA SER A 660 -7.96 -2.16 24.02
C SER A 660 -8.07 -2.56 25.49
N GLU A 661 -9.28 -2.80 26.01
CA GLU A 661 -9.46 -3.35 27.37
C GLU A 661 -9.16 -4.84 27.51
N LYS A 662 -9.11 -5.62 26.42
CA LYS A 662 -8.56 -6.99 26.46
C LYS A 662 -7.03 -7.01 26.58
N ILE A 663 -6.35 -5.97 26.07
CA ILE A 663 -4.88 -5.89 26.04
C ILE A 663 -4.33 -5.51 27.42
N LYS A 664 -3.57 -6.43 28.01
CA LYS A 664 -2.99 -6.32 29.36
C LYS A 664 -1.59 -5.71 29.34
N LEU A 665 -1.49 -4.50 28.79
CA LEU A 665 -0.27 -3.70 28.79
C LEU A 665 -0.21 -2.81 30.05
N PRO A 666 0.89 -2.82 30.83
CA PRO A 666 1.12 -1.81 31.88
C PRO A 666 1.30 -0.41 31.26
N LEU A 667 0.56 0.57 31.78
CA LEU A 667 0.54 1.97 31.32
C LEU A 667 1.08 2.94 32.38
#